data_AF-A0A4R4ZGD6-F1
#
_entry.id   AF-A0A4R4ZGD6-F1
#
_cell.length_a   1.000
_cell.length_b   1.000
_cell.length_c   1.000
_cell.angle_alpha   90.00
_cell.angle_beta   90.00
_cell.angle_gamma   90.00
#
_symmetry.space_group_name_H-M   'P 1'
#
loop_
_entity.id
_entity.type
_entity.pdbx_description
1 polymer ?
#
loop_
_entity_poly.entity_id
_entity_poly.type
_entity_poly.pdbx_seq_one_letter_code
_entity_poly.pdbx_strand_id
1 'polypeptide(L)'
;MGLLPAEVPDIPEARSEIVPARLARKLAPLFGVPWENGPFGPRTWVSDYNKITLSEIARGAPLRARSRAAAASAAEPGSWAIVDRVAVTGPGGSLPNEIPNATLNRFGPDTKAAVVLTATNRLLDPVVRAVESGMGLLVAADGSELPARSRLAAWAALVLEAFRTQPALVAAAIRARTIQRELLVDWFLPLAGGSAELPLTRCEVGGPHVDGGAGTSSRPRDLELADRTARLLGADVPGEVVDRLLRELMAIGTRRSSSHLWLSERCPGQLVVEALVPPTEQVDRYVEQVGHLLAPGSGPGVLPRIPATAELAGLPVLARRAVLIGLLTVLRRVQFDAEERERTRAAIVPLLAEVAALATECLGAGDPLAVLARCRAADMTVHTMRHDRRNELGGAVEELMAQVERCIELAEEGVVDRGAAAEAISSANVEINVVRRTNAADPDAKLPAPAELDDWLRRTWTAYRRILQITRDWSGDPDSRLAVGHHLHNYASYLASHPDDESDLLAAVELFADTVIPARELYWKRTQSFLPLRQSLQVATRATTTLSRRAAEAGQHEKAAGWAERGYGWIRQALDDRETADLLARATEPAAHFCLLAVPALLAAVETGVAEAGEAERAGRLLAVAEGWVRRVTGGDVASYSHYELLADLRHRIDAIG
;
A
#
# COMPACT_ATOMS: atom_id res chain seq x y z
N MET A 1 3.93 -15.29 4.89
CA MET A 1 2.56 -15.30 5.45
C MET A 1 2.02 -13.88 5.47
N GLY A 2 0.72 -13.69 5.24
CA GLY A 2 0.10 -12.36 5.36
C GLY A 2 -0.18 -11.99 6.82
N LEU A 3 -0.46 -10.71 7.08
CA LEU A 3 -0.55 -10.18 8.45
C LEU A 3 -1.93 -10.43 9.05
N LEU A 4 -2.98 -10.29 8.24
CA LEU A 4 -4.37 -10.60 8.60
C LEU A 4 -4.95 -11.66 7.64
N PRO A 5 -4.48 -12.91 7.70
CA PRO A 5 -4.91 -13.97 6.79
C PRO A 5 -6.35 -14.41 7.05
N ALA A 6 -7.08 -14.70 5.97
CA ALA A 6 -8.28 -15.50 6.04
C ALA A 6 -7.96 -16.91 6.57
N GLU A 7 -8.87 -17.48 7.36
CA GLU A 7 -8.71 -18.81 7.93
C GLU A 7 -9.79 -19.76 7.40
N VAL A 8 -9.37 -20.95 6.99
CA VAL A 8 -10.30 -21.99 6.55
C VAL A 8 -10.94 -22.62 7.79
N PRO A 9 -12.26 -22.49 8.00
CA PRO A 9 -12.89 -22.86 9.26
C PRO A 9 -12.98 -24.38 9.43
N ASP A 10 -13.07 -24.81 10.69
CA ASP A 10 -13.61 -26.13 11.00
C ASP A 10 -15.10 -26.25 10.71
N ILE A 11 -15.59 -27.48 10.53
CA ILE A 11 -17.03 -27.71 10.42
C ILE A 11 -17.60 -27.72 11.85
N PRO A 12 -18.43 -26.73 12.21
CA PRO A 12 -19.01 -26.65 13.54
C PRO A 12 -20.13 -27.69 13.73
N GLU A 13 -20.45 -27.98 14.99
CA GLU A 13 -21.57 -28.87 15.33
C GLU A 13 -22.94 -28.20 15.09
N ALA A 14 -22.99 -26.86 15.18
CA ALA A 14 -24.20 -26.08 14.98
C ALA A 14 -24.70 -26.18 13.53
N ARG A 15 -25.89 -26.77 13.35
CA ARG A 15 -26.47 -27.06 12.01
C ARG A 15 -26.60 -25.83 11.10
N SER A 16 -26.87 -24.66 11.67
CA SER A 16 -26.98 -23.38 10.95
C SER A 16 -25.66 -22.90 10.35
N GLU A 17 -24.51 -23.32 10.91
CA GLU A 17 -23.18 -22.85 10.51
C GLU A 17 -22.44 -23.86 9.61
N ILE A 18 -22.93 -25.10 9.51
CA ILE A 18 -22.32 -26.16 8.69
C ILE A 18 -22.20 -25.73 7.22
N VAL A 19 -23.27 -25.19 6.63
CA VAL A 19 -23.28 -24.84 5.19
C VAL A 19 -22.30 -23.70 4.90
N PRO A 20 -22.32 -22.55 5.63
CA PRO A 20 -21.29 -21.51 5.48
C PRO A 20 -19.86 -22.03 5.61
N ALA A 21 -19.57 -22.90 6.59
CA ALA A 21 -18.24 -23.46 6.77
C ALA A 21 -17.82 -24.38 5.60
N ARG A 22 -18.74 -25.19 5.07
CA ARG A 22 -18.49 -26.01 3.87
C ARG A 22 -18.23 -25.13 2.64
N LEU A 23 -19.00 -24.05 2.45
CA LEU A 23 -18.78 -23.11 1.35
C LEU A 23 -17.41 -22.44 1.46
N ALA A 24 -17.04 -21.96 2.65
CA ALA A 24 -15.73 -21.36 2.93
C ALA A 24 -14.57 -22.30 2.52
N ARG A 25 -14.63 -23.57 2.93
CA ARG A 25 -13.63 -24.61 2.55
C ARG A 25 -13.50 -24.84 1.05
N LYS A 26 -14.59 -24.65 0.28
CA LYS A 26 -14.55 -24.77 -1.17
C LYS A 26 -14.08 -23.49 -1.86
N LEU A 27 -14.47 -22.34 -1.34
CA LEU A 27 -14.12 -21.04 -1.89
C LEU A 27 -12.64 -20.70 -1.68
N ALA A 28 -12.09 -21.03 -0.51
CA ALA A 28 -10.71 -20.73 -0.12
C ALA A 28 -9.66 -21.02 -1.22
N PRO A 29 -9.51 -22.28 -1.71
CA PRO A 29 -8.47 -22.59 -2.68
C PRO A 29 -8.71 -21.95 -4.06
N LEU A 30 -9.96 -21.64 -4.40
CA LEU A 30 -10.29 -20.94 -5.64
C LEU A 30 -9.77 -19.51 -5.65
N PHE A 31 -9.58 -18.87 -4.50
CA PHE A 31 -9.14 -17.47 -4.39
C PHE A 31 -7.78 -17.31 -3.70
N GLY A 32 -6.95 -18.34 -3.71
CA GLY A 32 -5.56 -18.24 -3.23
C GLY A 32 -5.37 -18.45 -1.72
N VAL A 33 -6.42 -18.83 -0.98
CA VAL A 33 -6.30 -19.18 0.45
C VAL A 33 -5.91 -20.66 0.57
N PRO A 34 -4.71 -20.99 1.06
CA PRO A 34 -4.28 -22.38 1.19
C PRO A 34 -5.08 -23.12 2.25
N TRP A 35 -5.32 -24.41 2.01
CA TRP A 35 -5.92 -25.33 2.98
C TRP A 35 -5.07 -26.59 3.08
N GLU A 36 -4.09 -26.58 3.98
CA GLU A 36 -3.07 -27.66 4.08
C GLU A 36 -3.71 -29.04 4.28
N ASN A 37 -4.72 -29.12 5.14
CA ASN A 37 -5.47 -30.35 5.44
C ASN A 37 -6.64 -30.61 4.46
N GLY A 38 -6.70 -29.87 3.36
CA GLY A 38 -7.75 -29.98 2.36
C GLY A 38 -7.55 -31.15 1.39
N PRO A 39 -8.59 -31.54 0.64
CA PRO A 39 -8.52 -32.66 -0.30
C PRO A 39 -7.53 -32.43 -1.44
N PHE A 40 -7.14 -31.18 -1.71
CA PHE A 40 -6.17 -30.82 -2.75
C PHE A 40 -4.77 -30.47 -2.19
N GLY A 41 -4.59 -30.63 -0.86
CA GLY A 41 -3.44 -30.11 -0.13
C GLY A 41 -3.34 -28.58 -0.23
N PRO A 42 -2.13 -27.99 -0.21
CA PRO A 42 -1.93 -26.54 -0.22
C PRO A 42 -2.25 -25.85 -1.58
N ARG A 43 -2.77 -26.59 -2.56
CA ARG A 43 -2.99 -26.09 -3.93
C ARG A 43 -4.10 -25.05 -4.00
N THR A 44 -3.89 -24.07 -4.87
CA THR A 44 -4.79 -22.93 -5.08
C THR A 44 -4.76 -22.47 -6.55
N TRP A 45 -5.83 -21.79 -6.99
CA TRP A 45 -6.05 -21.49 -8.42
C TRP A 45 -6.18 -20.02 -8.81
N VAL A 46 -6.58 -19.14 -7.88
CA VAL A 46 -6.83 -17.71 -8.14
C VAL A 46 -7.77 -17.49 -9.35
N SER A 47 -9.04 -17.78 -9.14
CA SER A 47 -10.10 -17.69 -10.14
C SER A 47 -10.63 -16.26 -10.29
N ASP A 48 -10.98 -15.90 -11.53
CA ASP A 48 -11.71 -14.66 -11.81
C ASP A 48 -13.20 -14.83 -11.44
N TYR A 49 -13.70 -13.97 -10.55
CA TYR A 49 -15.10 -13.95 -10.11
C TYR A 49 -16.12 -13.91 -11.28
N ASN A 50 -15.77 -13.24 -12.37
CA ASN A 50 -16.67 -13.13 -13.53
C ASN A 50 -16.77 -14.44 -14.32
N LYS A 51 -15.74 -15.27 -14.25
CA LYS A 51 -15.64 -16.52 -15.03
C LYS A 51 -16.01 -17.75 -14.22
N ILE A 52 -15.85 -17.68 -12.89
CA ILE A 52 -16.16 -18.81 -12.03
C ILE A 52 -17.66 -19.11 -12.00
N THR A 53 -17.97 -20.40 -12.03
CA THR A 53 -19.32 -20.95 -12.02
C THR A 53 -19.71 -21.50 -10.65
N LEU A 54 -21.01 -21.65 -10.40
CA LEU A 54 -21.52 -22.30 -9.18
C LEU A 54 -21.00 -23.73 -9.02
N SER A 55 -20.83 -24.47 -10.13
CA SER A 55 -20.30 -25.84 -10.09
C SER A 55 -18.83 -25.89 -9.68
N GLU A 56 -18.03 -24.92 -10.10
CA GLU A 56 -16.63 -24.81 -9.65
C GLU A 56 -16.55 -24.46 -8.16
N ILE A 57 -17.43 -23.56 -7.70
CA ILE A 57 -17.55 -23.24 -6.27
C ILE A 57 -18.00 -24.46 -5.46
N ALA A 58 -18.98 -25.24 -5.93
CA ALA A 58 -19.46 -26.45 -5.25
C ALA A 58 -18.35 -27.50 -5.04
N ARG A 59 -17.47 -27.59 -6.03
CA ARG A 59 -16.33 -28.53 -6.09
C ARG A 59 -15.13 -28.03 -5.30
N GLY A 60 -14.90 -26.71 -5.30
CA GLY A 60 -13.71 -26.04 -4.77
C GLY A 60 -12.48 -26.15 -5.68
N ALA A 61 -12.69 -26.40 -6.97
CA ALA A 61 -11.66 -26.50 -7.99
C ALA A 61 -12.22 -26.10 -9.38
N PRO A 62 -11.42 -25.46 -10.26
CA PRO A 62 -11.88 -25.03 -11.57
C PRO A 62 -12.19 -26.22 -12.49
N LEU A 63 -13.08 -26.00 -13.46
CA LEU A 63 -13.39 -26.96 -14.51
C LEU A 63 -12.38 -26.83 -15.67
N ARG A 64 -12.25 -27.89 -16.47
CA ARG A 64 -11.43 -27.83 -17.69
C ARG A 64 -12.07 -26.93 -18.73
N ALA A 65 -11.25 -26.17 -19.45
CA ALA A 65 -11.67 -25.52 -20.68
C ALA A 65 -12.17 -26.57 -21.70
N ARG A 66 -13.30 -26.30 -22.37
CA ARG A 66 -13.93 -27.23 -23.33
C ARG A 66 -12.96 -27.68 -24.44
N SER A 67 -12.02 -26.82 -24.84
CA SER A 67 -10.99 -27.12 -25.85
C SER A 67 -9.95 -28.16 -25.43
N ARG A 68 -9.81 -28.45 -24.12
CA ARG A 68 -8.91 -29.47 -23.56
C ARG A 68 -9.64 -30.71 -23.02
N ALA A 69 -10.97 -30.76 -23.13
CA ALA A 69 -11.78 -31.84 -22.60
C ALA A 69 -11.66 -33.15 -23.41
N ALA A 70 -11.35 -33.07 -24.71
CA ALA A 70 -11.23 -34.23 -25.59
C ALA A 70 -9.99 -35.10 -25.33
N ALA A 71 -9.00 -34.61 -24.56
CA ALA A 71 -7.70 -35.24 -24.39
C ALA A 71 -7.58 -36.12 -23.12
N ALA A 72 -8.66 -36.48 -22.41
CA ALA A 72 -8.51 -37.17 -21.13
C ALA A 72 -9.53 -38.27 -20.83
N SER A 73 -8.98 -39.48 -20.80
CA SER A 73 -9.42 -40.66 -20.04
C SER A 73 -8.34 -40.98 -19.01
N ALA A 74 -8.11 -40.10 -18.02
CA ALA A 74 -6.96 -40.22 -17.11
C ALA A 74 -7.29 -40.63 -15.66
N ALA A 75 -8.56 -40.55 -15.23
CA ALA A 75 -8.98 -40.98 -13.90
C ALA A 75 -9.84 -42.26 -14.01
N GLU A 76 -9.55 -43.25 -13.17
CA GLU A 76 -10.33 -44.49 -13.10
C GLU A 76 -11.79 -44.23 -12.72
N PRO A 77 -12.75 -45.08 -13.14
CA PRO A 77 -14.14 -44.98 -12.71
C PRO A 77 -14.27 -44.85 -11.19
N GLY A 78 -15.06 -43.88 -10.71
CA GLY A 78 -15.23 -43.62 -9.27
C GLY A 78 -14.04 -42.97 -8.57
N SER A 79 -12.94 -42.67 -9.26
CA SER A 79 -11.77 -41.98 -8.71
C SER A 79 -11.68 -40.51 -9.17
N TRP A 80 -10.71 -39.78 -8.62
CA TRP A 80 -10.37 -38.43 -9.06
C TRP A 80 -8.85 -38.23 -9.04
N ALA A 81 -8.36 -37.31 -9.87
CA ALA A 81 -6.94 -36.97 -9.98
C ALA A 81 -6.76 -35.47 -10.29
N ILE A 82 -5.55 -34.94 -10.09
CA ILE A 82 -5.17 -33.61 -10.56
C ILE A 82 -4.30 -33.78 -11.81
N VAL A 83 -4.75 -33.26 -12.94
CA VAL A 83 -4.02 -33.35 -14.22
C VAL A 83 -3.97 -31.95 -14.83
N ASP A 84 -2.75 -31.47 -15.11
CA ASP A 84 -2.46 -30.11 -15.59
C ASP A 84 -3.12 -29.02 -14.72
N ARG A 85 -2.97 -29.18 -13.40
CA ARG A 85 -3.57 -28.33 -12.36
C ARG A 85 -5.10 -28.41 -12.27
N VAL A 86 -5.80 -29.27 -13.02
CA VAL A 86 -7.26 -29.36 -12.93
C VAL A 86 -7.69 -30.64 -12.21
N ALA A 87 -8.61 -30.50 -11.25
CA ALA A 87 -9.21 -31.64 -10.56
C ALA A 87 -10.24 -32.33 -11.46
N VAL A 88 -9.91 -33.53 -11.94
CA VAL A 88 -10.73 -34.35 -12.82
C VAL A 88 -11.30 -35.55 -12.06
N THR A 89 -12.54 -35.92 -12.38
CA THR A 89 -13.20 -37.11 -11.86
C THR A 89 -13.34 -38.13 -12.99
N GLY A 90 -13.24 -39.42 -12.67
CA GLY A 90 -13.61 -40.49 -13.58
C GLY A 90 -15.13 -40.53 -13.82
N PRO A 91 -15.61 -41.32 -14.79
CA PRO A 91 -17.04 -41.50 -15.03
C PRO A 91 -17.79 -41.88 -13.75
N GLY A 92 -18.88 -41.17 -13.44
CA GLY A 92 -19.70 -41.38 -12.24
C GLY A 92 -19.06 -40.94 -10.90
N GLY A 93 -17.84 -40.39 -10.92
CA GLY A 93 -17.15 -39.91 -9.71
C GLY A 93 -17.45 -38.44 -9.36
N SER A 94 -17.38 -38.11 -8.07
CA SER A 94 -17.47 -36.75 -7.53
C SER A 94 -16.18 -36.36 -6.82
N LEU A 95 -15.95 -35.06 -6.61
CA LEU A 95 -14.82 -34.61 -5.80
C LEU A 95 -15.13 -34.75 -4.30
N PRO A 96 -14.10 -34.91 -3.44
CA PRO A 96 -14.31 -35.05 -2.00
C PRO A 96 -15.16 -33.90 -1.44
N ASN A 97 -16.24 -34.25 -0.74
CA ASN A 97 -17.16 -33.33 -0.09
C ASN A 97 -17.81 -32.28 -1.03
N GLU A 98 -17.97 -32.59 -2.32
CA GLU A 98 -18.70 -31.74 -3.27
C GLU A 98 -20.10 -31.37 -2.75
N ILE A 99 -20.48 -30.11 -2.90
CA ILE A 99 -21.74 -29.59 -2.38
C ILE A 99 -22.83 -29.77 -3.45
N PRO A 100 -23.94 -30.46 -3.16
CA PRO A 100 -25.02 -30.62 -4.13
C PRO A 100 -25.59 -29.26 -4.57
N ASN A 101 -25.86 -29.09 -5.88
CA ASN A 101 -26.46 -27.86 -6.40
C ASN A 101 -27.78 -27.49 -5.69
N ALA A 102 -28.58 -28.48 -5.28
CA ALA A 102 -29.80 -28.26 -4.52
C ALA A 102 -29.58 -27.53 -3.18
N THR A 103 -28.40 -27.70 -2.56
CA THR A 103 -28.02 -26.96 -1.35
C THR A 103 -27.68 -25.51 -1.66
N LEU A 104 -27.03 -25.25 -2.80
CA LEU A 104 -26.65 -23.90 -3.24
C LEU A 104 -27.86 -23.08 -3.68
N ASN A 105 -28.86 -23.69 -4.32
CA ASN A 105 -30.06 -23.00 -4.81
C ASN A 105 -30.93 -22.35 -3.70
N ARG A 106 -30.58 -22.57 -2.43
CA ARG A 106 -31.22 -21.90 -1.28
C ARG A 106 -30.71 -20.46 -1.09
N PHE A 107 -29.58 -20.12 -1.70
CA PHE A 107 -28.98 -18.79 -1.65
C PHE A 107 -29.50 -17.91 -2.79
N GLY A 108 -29.81 -16.65 -2.51
CA GLY A 108 -30.33 -15.69 -3.50
C GLY A 108 -30.43 -14.26 -2.96
N PRO A 109 -30.86 -13.27 -3.76
CA PRO A 109 -31.46 -13.38 -5.10
C PRO A 109 -30.49 -13.83 -6.21
N ASP A 110 -29.23 -13.40 -6.20
CA ASP A 110 -28.18 -14.02 -7.04
C ASP A 110 -27.44 -15.09 -6.24
N THR A 111 -27.58 -16.34 -6.65
CA THR A 111 -27.01 -17.48 -5.92
C THR A 111 -25.49 -17.45 -5.87
N LYS A 112 -24.80 -17.02 -6.94
CA LYS A 112 -23.34 -17.00 -6.99
C LYS A 112 -22.78 -15.95 -6.03
N ALA A 113 -23.29 -14.73 -6.11
CA ALA A 113 -22.90 -13.63 -5.24
C ALA A 113 -23.22 -13.95 -3.77
N ALA A 114 -24.41 -14.48 -3.46
CA ALA A 114 -24.77 -14.87 -2.10
C ALA A 114 -23.83 -15.95 -1.55
N VAL A 115 -23.56 -17.01 -2.31
CA VAL A 115 -22.64 -18.09 -1.89
C VAL A 115 -21.23 -17.57 -1.65
N VAL A 116 -20.70 -16.74 -2.56
CA VAL A 116 -19.35 -16.16 -2.41
C VAL A 116 -19.28 -15.27 -1.17
N LEU A 117 -20.27 -14.40 -0.97
CA LEU A 117 -20.27 -13.47 0.16
C LEU A 117 -20.40 -14.19 1.50
N THR A 118 -21.30 -15.19 1.62
CA THR A 118 -21.41 -16.01 2.83
C THR A 118 -20.12 -16.74 3.15
N ALA A 119 -19.50 -17.36 2.15
CA ALA A 119 -18.23 -18.07 2.32
C ALA A 119 -17.09 -17.14 2.73
N THR A 120 -16.95 -15.98 2.07
CA THR A 120 -15.90 -15.00 2.41
C THR A 120 -16.10 -14.40 3.79
N ASN A 121 -17.32 -14.02 4.17
CA ASN A 121 -17.59 -13.54 5.53
C ASN A 121 -17.21 -14.59 6.58
N ARG A 122 -17.41 -15.88 6.29
CA ARG A 122 -16.95 -16.95 7.18
C ARG A 122 -15.43 -17.11 7.21
N LEU A 123 -14.75 -17.00 6.07
CA LEU A 123 -13.29 -17.06 5.97
C LEU A 123 -12.60 -15.88 6.69
N LEU A 124 -13.24 -14.71 6.71
CA LEU A 124 -12.71 -13.48 7.30
C LEU A 124 -13.23 -13.21 8.73
N ASP A 125 -14.08 -14.06 9.31
CA ASP A 125 -14.62 -13.88 10.67
C ASP A 125 -13.51 -13.66 11.73
N PRO A 126 -12.38 -14.41 11.73
CA PRO A 126 -11.27 -14.14 12.65
C PRO A 126 -10.65 -12.75 12.45
N VAL A 127 -10.58 -12.28 11.20
CA VAL A 127 -10.06 -10.94 10.87
C VAL A 127 -11.03 -9.85 11.33
N VAL A 128 -12.34 -10.02 11.12
CA VAL A 128 -13.37 -9.09 11.61
C VAL A 128 -13.25 -8.90 13.13
N ARG A 129 -13.16 -10.00 13.89
CA ARG A 129 -13.00 -9.95 15.35
C ARG A 129 -11.68 -9.31 15.79
N ALA A 130 -10.61 -9.55 15.02
CA ALA A 130 -9.33 -8.92 15.26
C ALA A 130 -9.39 -7.39 15.06
N VAL A 131 -10.08 -6.92 14.02
CA VAL A 131 -10.31 -5.49 13.78
C VAL A 131 -11.15 -4.86 14.89
N GLU A 132 -12.24 -5.52 15.31
CA GLU A 132 -13.07 -5.07 16.45
C GLU A 132 -12.25 -4.92 17.74
N SER A 133 -11.44 -5.93 18.05
CA SER A 133 -10.57 -5.91 19.24
C SER A 133 -9.48 -4.84 19.11
N GLY A 134 -8.87 -4.72 17.93
CA GLY A 134 -7.78 -3.79 17.67
C GLY A 134 -8.21 -2.33 17.78
N MET A 135 -9.31 -1.97 17.10
CA MET A 135 -9.87 -0.62 17.16
C MET A 135 -10.29 -0.21 18.57
N GLY A 136 -10.79 -1.14 19.38
CA GLY A 136 -11.18 -0.88 20.77
C GLY A 136 -10.04 -0.46 21.69
N LEU A 137 -8.78 -0.73 21.32
CA LEU A 137 -7.59 -0.36 22.09
C LEU A 137 -6.86 0.89 21.55
N LEU A 138 -7.30 1.45 20.43
CA LEU A 138 -6.71 2.64 19.82
C LEU A 138 -7.27 3.92 20.46
N VAL A 139 -6.62 4.36 21.52
CA VAL A 139 -6.98 5.56 22.31
C VAL A 139 -5.83 6.58 22.34
N ALA A 140 -6.16 7.82 22.64
CA ALA A 140 -5.18 8.88 22.90
C ALA A 140 -4.38 8.62 24.19
N ALA A 141 -3.25 9.30 24.34
CA ALA A 141 -2.39 9.19 25.52
C ALA A 141 -3.11 9.44 26.86
N ASP A 142 -4.13 10.30 26.87
CA ASP A 142 -4.97 10.61 28.04
C ASP A 142 -6.15 9.63 28.24
N GLY A 143 -6.25 8.60 27.41
CA GLY A 143 -7.32 7.60 27.43
C GLY A 143 -8.60 8.03 26.70
N SER A 144 -8.66 9.25 26.14
CA SER A 144 -9.79 9.69 25.31
C SER A 144 -9.79 9.02 23.94
N GLU A 145 -10.89 9.17 23.19
CA GLU A 145 -10.94 8.67 21.82
C GLU A 145 -9.94 9.42 20.93
N LEU A 146 -9.24 8.70 20.05
CA LEU A 146 -8.43 9.33 19.02
C LEU A 146 -9.30 10.20 18.08
N PRO A 147 -8.74 11.26 17.47
CA PRO A 147 -9.44 12.05 16.47
C PRO A 147 -10.06 11.17 15.37
N ALA A 148 -11.26 11.54 14.90
CA ALA A 148 -12.02 10.75 13.94
C ALA A 148 -11.22 10.39 12.68
N ARG A 149 -10.38 11.30 12.18
CA ARG A 149 -9.48 11.05 11.04
C ARG A 149 -8.42 9.99 11.33
N SER A 150 -7.86 9.95 12.54
CA SER A 150 -6.88 8.94 12.95
C SER A 150 -7.54 7.57 13.10
N ARG A 151 -8.75 7.51 13.67
CA ARG A 151 -9.53 6.26 13.74
C ARG A 151 -9.92 5.75 12.37
N LEU A 152 -10.37 6.65 11.48
CA LEU A 152 -10.69 6.32 10.09
C LEU A 152 -9.46 5.78 9.35
N ALA A 153 -8.29 6.39 9.55
CA ALA A 153 -7.04 5.93 8.96
C ALA A 153 -6.68 4.51 9.46
N ALA A 154 -6.76 4.28 10.78
CA ALA A 154 -6.48 2.97 11.37
C ALA A 154 -7.44 1.89 10.83
N TRP A 155 -8.74 2.16 10.80
CA TRP A 155 -9.73 1.24 10.24
C TRP A 155 -9.48 0.96 8.76
N ALA A 156 -9.24 2.00 7.95
CA ALA A 156 -8.97 1.85 6.52
C ALA A 156 -7.70 1.03 6.27
N ALA A 157 -6.63 1.25 7.06
CA ALA A 157 -5.40 0.47 6.97
C ALA A 157 -5.60 -1.00 7.36
N LEU A 158 -6.45 -1.30 8.34
CA LEU A 158 -6.77 -2.68 8.72
C LEU A 158 -7.53 -3.43 7.62
N VAL A 159 -8.54 -2.78 7.01
CA VAL A 159 -9.27 -3.35 5.88
C VAL A 159 -8.35 -3.50 4.65
N LEU A 160 -7.49 -2.51 4.40
CA LEU A 160 -6.48 -2.57 3.35
C LEU A 160 -5.49 -3.71 3.57
N GLU A 161 -5.06 -3.95 4.81
CA GLU A 161 -4.13 -5.03 5.14
C GLU A 161 -4.76 -6.42 4.93
N ALA A 162 -6.05 -6.58 5.24
CA ALA A 162 -6.80 -7.78 4.91
C ALA A 162 -6.93 -7.98 3.39
N PHE A 163 -7.19 -6.91 2.63
CA PHE A 163 -7.15 -6.94 1.16
C PHE A 163 -5.76 -7.34 0.64
N ARG A 164 -4.69 -6.71 1.14
CA ARG A 164 -3.32 -6.98 0.73
C ARG A 164 -2.91 -8.42 0.99
N THR A 165 -3.39 -9.00 2.10
CA THR A 165 -3.15 -10.39 2.45
C THR A 165 -3.93 -11.38 1.57
N GLN A 166 -5.14 -11.04 1.11
CA GLN A 166 -5.97 -11.90 0.23
C GLN A 166 -6.67 -11.12 -0.89
N PRO A 167 -5.94 -10.56 -1.88
CA PRO A 167 -6.52 -9.61 -2.84
C PRO A 167 -7.65 -10.22 -3.67
N ALA A 168 -7.45 -11.45 -4.15
CA ALA A 168 -8.44 -12.14 -4.99
C ALA A 168 -9.74 -12.44 -4.23
N LEU A 169 -9.64 -12.91 -2.98
CA LEU A 169 -10.80 -13.23 -2.15
C LEU A 169 -11.61 -11.96 -1.82
N VAL A 170 -10.93 -10.90 -1.39
CA VAL A 170 -11.60 -9.65 -1.01
C VAL A 170 -12.20 -8.96 -2.24
N ALA A 171 -11.49 -8.93 -3.38
CA ALA A 171 -12.04 -8.38 -4.63
C ALA A 171 -13.31 -9.14 -5.11
N ALA A 172 -13.31 -10.48 -5.00
CA ALA A 172 -14.49 -11.29 -5.30
C ALA A 172 -15.65 -10.99 -4.35
N ALA A 173 -15.37 -10.79 -3.06
CA ALA A 173 -16.37 -10.44 -2.06
C ALA A 173 -16.94 -9.04 -2.26
N ILE A 174 -16.12 -8.05 -2.65
CA ILE A 174 -16.60 -6.70 -2.99
C ILE A 174 -17.59 -6.77 -4.16
N ARG A 175 -17.26 -7.52 -5.23
CA ARG A 175 -18.18 -7.72 -6.36
C ARG A 175 -19.47 -8.42 -5.94
N ALA A 176 -19.36 -9.48 -5.15
CA ALA A 176 -20.50 -10.21 -4.63
C ALA A 176 -21.42 -9.33 -3.77
N ARG A 177 -20.83 -8.50 -2.88
CA ARG A 177 -21.55 -7.51 -2.08
C ARG A 177 -22.27 -6.49 -2.95
N THR A 178 -21.62 -5.92 -3.97
CA THR A 178 -22.27 -4.97 -4.88
C THR A 178 -23.50 -5.58 -5.55
N ILE A 179 -23.38 -6.80 -6.10
CA ILE A 179 -24.49 -7.51 -6.74
C ILE A 179 -25.63 -7.79 -5.74
N GLN A 180 -25.30 -8.31 -4.55
CA GLN A 180 -26.32 -8.59 -3.53
C GLN A 180 -27.04 -7.31 -3.09
N ARG A 181 -26.31 -6.22 -2.84
CA ARG A 181 -26.92 -4.95 -2.44
C ARG A 181 -27.84 -4.40 -3.52
N GLU A 182 -27.42 -4.40 -4.78
CA GLU A 182 -28.25 -3.94 -5.91
C GLU A 182 -29.55 -4.76 -6.05
N LEU A 183 -29.48 -6.08 -5.88
CA LEU A 183 -30.64 -6.96 -6.01
C LEU A 183 -31.55 -6.99 -4.76
N LEU A 184 -31.04 -6.55 -3.61
CA LEU A 184 -31.76 -6.43 -2.34
C LEU A 184 -32.23 -5.00 -2.07
N VAL A 185 -32.15 -4.09 -3.06
CA VAL A 185 -32.78 -2.76 -2.94
C VAL A 185 -34.30 -2.93 -3.00
N ASP A 186 -34.96 -2.68 -1.88
CA ASP A 186 -36.41 -2.63 -1.84
C ASP A 186 -36.93 -1.44 -2.61
N TRP A 187 -37.93 -1.67 -3.46
CA TRP A 187 -38.61 -0.59 -4.14
C TRP A 187 -39.56 0.10 -3.16
N PHE A 188 -39.20 1.31 -2.73
CA PHE A 188 -40.07 2.10 -1.87
C PHE A 188 -41.03 2.94 -2.72
N LEU A 189 -42.25 2.44 -2.87
CA LEU A 189 -43.37 3.20 -3.42
C LEU A 189 -44.31 3.54 -2.25
N PRO A 190 -44.45 4.82 -1.87
CA PRO A 190 -45.43 5.19 -0.85
C PRO A 190 -46.83 4.83 -1.36
N LEU A 191 -47.54 4.01 -0.59
CA LEU A 191 -48.91 3.59 -0.93
C LEU A 191 -49.85 4.78 -0.79
N ALA A 192 -50.62 5.07 -1.83
CA ALA A 192 -51.57 6.17 -1.83
C ALA A 192 -52.91 5.76 -1.18
N GLY A 193 -53.41 6.59 -0.25
CA GLY A 193 -54.79 6.55 0.26
C GLY A 193 -55.30 5.16 0.60
N GLY A 194 -56.47 4.79 0.06
CA GLY A 194 -57.13 3.50 0.32
C GLY A 194 -56.33 2.24 -0.07
N SER A 195 -55.21 2.38 -0.79
CA SER A 195 -54.30 1.24 -1.05
C SER A 195 -53.41 0.91 0.14
N ALA A 196 -53.18 1.86 1.06
CA ALA A 196 -52.40 1.64 2.28
C ALA A 196 -53.13 0.75 3.31
N GLU A 197 -54.46 0.63 3.17
CA GLU A 197 -55.31 -0.20 4.03
C GLU A 197 -55.49 -1.62 3.46
N LEU A 198 -55.04 -1.88 2.22
CA LEU A 198 -55.12 -3.21 1.62
C LEU A 198 -54.08 -4.15 2.25
N PRO A 199 -54.44 -5.40 2.57
CA PRO A 199 -53.49 -6.39 3.07
C PRO A 199 -52.58 -6.84 1.91
N LEU A 200 -51.44 -6.17 1.77
CA LEU A 200 -50.45 -6.53 0.76
C LEU A 200 -49.86 -7.92 1.04
N THR A 201 -49.78 -8.71 -0.01
CA THR A 201 -49.10 -10.00 -0.01
C THR A 201 -47.58 -9.81 -0.03
N ARG A 202 -46.83 -10.83 0.42
CA ARG A 202 -45.36 -10.77 0.55
C ARG A 202 -44.62 -10.34 -0.74
N CYS A 203 -45.15 -10.69 -1.91
CA CYS A 203 -44.51 -10.40 -3.20
C CYS A 203 -44.90 -9.04 -3.80
N GLU A 204 -45.83 -8.32 -3.18
CA GLU A 204 -46.27 -7.00 -3.63
C GLU A 204 -45.35 -5.89 -3.10
N VAL A 205 -45.24 -4.80 -3.87
CA VAL A 205 -44.44 -3.64 -3.50
C VAL A 205 -45.04 -2.99 -2.25
N GLY A 206 -44.23 -2.82 -1.20
CA GLY A 206 -44.71 -2.36 0.12
C GLY A 206 -45.30 -3.47 1.00
N GLY A 207 -45.36 -4.72 0.52
CA GLY A 207 -45.75 -5.87 1.33
C GLY A 207 -44.77 -6.14 2.47
N PRO A 208 -45.23 -6.78 3.57
CA PRO A 208 -44.41 -7.00 4.76
C PRO A 208 -43.15 -7.82 4.43
N HIS A 209 -41.98 -7.19 4.53
CA HIS A 209 -40.69 -7.85 4.47
C HIS A 209 -40.22 -8.18 5.89
N VAL A 210 -39.88 -9.45 6.15
CA VAL A 210 -39.48 -9.94 7.48
C VAL A 210 -38.06 -9.49 7.86
N ASP A 211 -37.24 -9.04 6.90
CA ASP A 211 -35.78 -8.92 7.06
C ASP A 211 -35.20 -7.55 6.64
N GLY A 212 -35.85 -6.44 7.00
CA GLY A 212 -35.49 -5.09 6.53
C GLY A 212 -34.19 -4.46 7.09
N GLY A 213 -33.25 -5.20 7.68
CA GLY A 213 -32.12 -4.58 8.39
C GLY A 213 -30.75 -5.23 8.25
N ALA A 214 -30.66 -6.55 8.23
CA ALA A 214 -29.40 -7.28 8.13
C ALA A 214 -29.67 -8.58 7.36
N GLY A 215 -29.04 -8.77 6.20
CA GLY A 215 -29.28 -9.95 5.36
C GLY A 215 -29.13 -11.28 6.13
N THR A 216 -29.85 -12.33 5.72
CA THR A 216 -29.72 -13.65 6.35
C THR A 216 -28.48 -14.39 5.85
N SER A 217 -28.07 -15.49 6.50
CA SER A 217 -26.95 -16.32 6.02
C SER A 217 -27.16 -16.85 4.59
N SER A 218 -28.43 -17.01 4.17
CA SER A 218 -28.83 -17.37 2.80
C SER A 218 -29.04 -16.19 1.85
N ARG A 219 -29.06 -14.96 2.37
CA ARG A 219 -29.25 -13.70 1.63
C ARG A 219 -28.32 -12.62 2.17
N PRO A 220 -26.99 -12.84 2.14
CA PRO A 220 -26.05 -11.91 2.73
C PRO A 220 -26.05 -10.60 1.93
N ARG A 221 -26.06 -9.47 2.63
CA ARG A 221 -26.02 -8.13 2.02
C ARG A 221 -24.65 -7.46 2.15
N ASP A 222 -23.96 -7.74 3.25
CA ASP A 222 -22.81 -6.97 3.70
C ASP A 222 -21.52 -7.79 3.64
N LEU A 223 -20.41 -7.10 3.37
CA LEU A 223 -19.07 -7.63 3.59
C LEU A 223 -18.67 -7.25 5.01
N GLU A 224 -18.77 -8.19 5.95
CA GLU A 224 -18.59 -7.94 7.39
C GLU A 224 -17.24 -7.28 7.70
N LEU A 225 -16.19 -7.61 6.95
CA LEU A 225 -14.87 -6.98 7.07
C LEU A 225 -14.92 -5.45 7.00
N ALA A 226 -15.78 -4.87 6.17
CA ALA A 226 -15.85 -3.42 5.98
C ALA A 226 -17.14 -2.83 6.58
N ASP A 227 -18.30 -3.42 6.31
CA ASP A 227 -19.60 -2.86 6.71
C ASP A 227 -19.84 -2.93 8.22
N ARG A 228 -19.49 -4.05 8.86
CA ARG A 228 -19.69 -4.22 10.30
C ARG A 228 -18.62 -3.48 11.08
N THR A 229 -17.36 -3.58 10.67
CA THR A 229 -16.25 -2.90 11.36
C THR A 229 -16.28 -1.38 11.20
N ALA A 230 -16.89 -0.83 10.14
CA ALA A 230 -17.05 0.62 10.00
C ALA A 230 -17.88 1.23 11.14
N ARG A 231 -18.77 0.47 11.78
CA ARG A 231 -19.57 0.92 12.93
C ARG A 231 -18.71 1.26 14.15
N LEU A 232 -17.47 0.78 14.21
CA LEU A 232 -16.49 1.15 15.23
C LEU A 232 -16.07 2.62 15.11
N LEU A 233 -16.32 3.26 13.96
CA LEU A 233 -16.09 4.68 13.75
C LEU A 233 -17.23 5.57 14.29
N GLY A 234 -18.35 4.99 14.70
CA GLY A 234 -19.53 5.69 15.26
C GLY A 234 -20.85 5.07 14.80
N ALA A 235 -21.95 5.37 15.51
CA ALA A 235 -23.28 4.83 15.19
C ALA A 235 -23.84 5.33 13.85
N ASP A 236 -23.48 6.55 13.43
CA ASP A 236 -24.04 7.24 12.26
C ASP A 236 -23.09 7.30 11.06
N VAL A 237 -22.17 6.32 10.92
CA VAL A 237 -21.20 6.30 9.83
C VAL A 237 -21.94 6.13 8.49
N PRO A 238 -21.87 7.11 7.57
CA PRO A 238 -22.56 7.01 6.29
C PRO A 238 -22.06 5.81 5.48
N GLY A 239 -22.97 5.09 4.81
CA GLY A 239 -22.60 3.96 3.94
C GLY A 239 -21.60 4.33 2.84
N GLU A 240 -21.58 5.61 2.44
CA GLU A 240 -20.62 6.16 1.49
C GLU A 240 -19.15 6.01 1.95
N VAL A 241 -18.88 6.04 3.25
CA VAL A 241 -17.54 5.82 3.82
C VAL A 241 -17.03 4.44 3.39
N VAL A 242 -17.86 3.40 3.58
CA VAL A 242 -17.54 2.03 3.17
C VAL A 242 -17.46 1.90 1.66
N ASP A 243 -18.46 2.41 0.94
CA ASP A 243 -18.54 2.25 -0.52
C ASP A 243 -17.40 2.96 -1.26
N ARG A 244 -16.86 4.06 -0.73
CA ARG A 244 -15.65 4.70 -1.27
C ARG A 244 -14.40 3.85 -1.03
N LEU A 245 -14.21 3.32 0.18
CA LEU A 245 -13.05 2.46 0.46
C LEU A 245 -13.05 1.22 -0.44
N LEU A 246 -14.20 0.53 -0.57
CA LEU A 246 -14.29 -0.66 -1.41
C LEU A 246 -14.03 -0.36 -2.88
N ARG A 247 -14.44 0.82 -3.38
CA ARG A 247 -14.10 1.26 -4.74
C ARG A 247 -12.61 1.52 -4.92
N GLU A 248 -11.96 2.13 -3.94
CA GLU A 248 -10.50 2.34 -3.94
C GLU A 248 -9.75 0.99 -3.93
N LEU A 249 -10.18 0.03 -3.11
CA LEU A 249 -9.61 -1.33 -3.12
C LEU A 249 -9.79 -2.02 -4.47
N MET A 250 -10.94 -1.87 -5.12
CA MET A 250 -11.18 -2.42 -6.46
C MET A 250 -10.38 -1.70 -7.57
N ALA A 251 -9.84 -0.51 -7.30
CA ALA A 251 -8.94 0.17 -8.22
C ALA A 251 -7.50 -0.36 -8.14
N ILE A 252 -7.12 -1.07 -7.06
CA ILE A 252 -5.81 -1.71 -6.91
C ILE A 252 -5.61 -2.77 -7.98
N GLY A 253 -4.42 -2.78 -8.61
CA GLY A 253 -4.11 -3.66 -9.74
C GLY A 253 -4.77 -3.24 -11.05
N THR A 254 -5.48 -2.11 -11.05
CA THR A 254 -5.93 -1.47 -12.28
C THR A 254 -5.05 -0.27 -12.59
N ARG A 255 -5.22 0.21 -13.82
CA ARG A 255 -4.66 1.44 -14.37
C ARG A 255 -5.00 2.73 -13.59
N ARG A 256 -5.84 2.69 -12.56
CA ARG A 256 -6.25 3.83 -11.70
C ARG A 256 -5.51 3.92 -10.36
N SER A 257 -4.71 2.92 -9.99
CA SER A 257 -3.94 2.91 -8.74
C SER A 257 -2.44 2.89 -9.04
N SER A 258 -1.62 3.42 -8.13
CA SER A 258 -0.16 3.27 -8.14
C SER A 258 0.30 1.89 -7.66
N SER A 259 -0.61 1.07 -7.15
CA SER A 259 -0.32 -0.25 -6.58
C SER A 259 -0.04 -1.32 -7.64
N HIS A 260 0.77 -2.32 -7.28
CA HIS A 260 1.12 -3.44 -8.16
C HIS A 260 0.57 -4.75 -7.60
N LEU A 261 -0.24 -5.45 -8.41
CA LEU A 261 -0.68 -6.82 -8.15
C LEU A 261 -0.04 -7.75 -9.18
N TRP A 262 0.42 -8.91 -8.73
CA TRP A 262 0.93 -9.94 -9.64
C TRP A 262 0.57 -11.33 -9.13
N LEU A 263 0.54 -12.28 -10.06
CA LEU A 263 0.36 -13.70 -9.75
C LEU A 263 1.72 -14.31 -9.44
N SER A 264 1.82 -15.01 -8.32
CA SER A 264 3.01 -15.75 -7.93
C SER A 264 2.63 -17.21 -7.60
N GLU A 265 3.63 -18.08 -7.64
CA GLU A 265 3.54 -19.45 -7.12
C GLU A 265 4.48 -19.56 -5.93
N ARG A 266 3.93 -19.75 -4.71
CA ARG A 266 4.72 -19.82 -3.46
C ARG A 266 5.36 -21.20 -3.26
N CYS A 267 4.64 -22.25 -3.64
CA CYS A 267 5.14 -23.61 -3.77
C CYS A 267 4.42 -24.30 -4.94
N PRO A 268 4.90 -25.45 -5.44
CA PRO A 268 4.31 -26.10 -6.61
C PRO A 268 2.80 -26.30 -6.51
N GLY A 269 2.04 -25.60 -7.36
CA GLY A 269 0.57 -25.66 -7.40
C GLY A 269 -0.17 -24.67 -6.47
N GLN A 270 0.54 -23.86 -5.68
CA GLN A 270 -0.05 -22.84 -4.80
C GLN A 270 0.06 -21.45 -5.45
N LEU A 271 -0.94 -21.08 -6.24
CA LEU A 271 -1.05 -19.72 -6.79
C LEU A 271 -1.63 -18.75 -5.77
N VAL A 272 -1.04 -17.57 -5.71
CA VAL A 272 -1.53 -16.46 -4.91
C VAL A 272 -1.46 -15.17 -5.71
N VAL A 273 -2.28 -14.18 -5.33
CA VAL A 273 -2.08 -12.80 -5.75
C VAL A 273 -1.22 -12.13 -4.69
N GLU A 274 -0.05 -11.65 -5.09
CA GLU A 274 0.78 -10.80 -4.26
C GLU A 274 0.41 -9.33 -4.51
N ALA A 275 0.59 -8.48 -3.49
CA ALA A 275 0.16 -7.09 -3.54
C ALA A 275 1.19 -6.13 -2.93
N LEU A 276 1.80 -5.30 -3.77
CA LEU A 276 2.56 -4.14 -3.34
C LEU A 276 1.63 -2.91 -3.37
N VAL A 277 1.16 -2.55 -2.18
CA VAL A 277 0.27 -1.40 -1.97
C VAL A 277 0.91 -0.47 -0.96
N PRO A 278 1.38 0.73 -1.36
CA PRO A 278 1.87 1.73 -0.42
C PRO A 278 0.71 2.20 0.49
N PRO A 279 0.67 1.81 1.78
CA PRO A 279 -0.52 2.01 2.60
C PRO A 279 -0.76 3.49 2.88
N THR A 280 0.30 4.28 3.09
CA THR A 280 0.20 5.71 3.36
C THR A 280 -0.56 6.46 2.26
N GLU A 281 -0.10 6.35 1.01
CA GLU A 281 -0.69 7.10 -0.11
C GLU A 281 -2.18 6.75 -0.28
N GLN A 282 -2.52 5.47 -0.13
CA GLN A 282 -3.87 4.98 -0.33
C GLN A 282 -4.81 5.36 0.83
N VAL A 283 -4.35 5.24 2.08
CA VAL A 283 -5.14 5.56 3.28
C VAL A 283 -5.30 7.07 3.44
N ASP A 284 -4.23 7.85 3.25
CA ASP A 284 -4.32 9.31 3.44
C ASP A 284 -5.22 9.96 2.40
N ARG A 285 -5.08 9.59 1.12
CA ARG A 285 -6.00 10.02 0.06
C ARG A 285 -7.44 9.68 0.40
N TYR A 286 -7.69 8.46 0.87
CA TYR A 286 -9.03 8.02 1.25
C TYR A 286 -9.58 8.88 2.42
N VAL A 287 -8.78 9.11 3.46
CA VAL A 287 -9.18 9.92 4.62
C VAL A 287 -9.45 11.37 4.21
N GLU A 288 -8.67 11.95 3.30
CA GLU A 288 -8.93 13.29 2.75
C GLU A 288 -10.26 13.35 2.00
N GLN A 289 -10.58 12.32 1.22
CA GLN A 289 -11.82 12.26 0.44
C GLN A 289 -13.08 12.10 1.29
N VAL A 290 -13.02 11.41 2.42
CA VAL A 290 -14.23 11.05 3.21
C VAL A 290 -14.23 11.56 4.64
N GLY A 291 -13.12 12.10 5.13
CA GLY A 291 -13.01 12.54 6.53
C GLY A 291 -13.98 13.66 6.89
N HIS A 292 -14.49 14.42 5.91
CA HIS A 292 -15.53 15.43 6.10
C HIS A 292 -16.93 14.85 6.35
N LEU A 293 -17.15 13.58 6.03
CA LEU A 293 -18.42 12.87 6.27
C LEU A 293 -18.56 12.39 7.71
N LEU A 294 -17.46 12.39 8.47
CA LEU A 294 -17.45 12.08 9.89
C LEU A 294 -17.58 13.38 10.70
N ALA A 295 -18.15 13.29 11.90
CA ALA A 295 -18.34 14.45 12.77
C ALA A 295 -17.00 15.21 12.95
N PRO A 296 -17.01 16.56 13.01
CA PRO A 296 -15.79 17.34 13.09
C PRO A 296 -15.04 17.01 14.40
N GLY A 297 -13.99 16.19 14.28
CA GLY A 297 -13.00 16.03 15.33
C GLY A 297 -12.12 17.29 15.37
N SER A 298 -12.56 18.30 16.10
CA SER A 298 -11.78 19.52 16.37
C SER A 298 -10.77 19.22 17.49
N GLY A 299 -9.60 18.73 17.11
CA GLY A 299 -8.47 18.56 18.02
C GLY A 299 -7.16 18.44 17.25
N PRO A 300 -6.06 19.08 17.72
CA PRO A 300 -4.74 18.90 17.14
C PRO A 300 -4.30 17.43 17.19
N GLY A 301 -3.50 16.95 16.22
CA GLY A 301 -2.93 15.60 16.18
C GLY A 301 -2.43 15.08 17.52
N VAL A 302 -3.25 14.24 18.17
CA VAL A 302 -2.95 13.59 19.45
C VAL A 302 -2.23 12.28 19.16
N LEU A 303 -1.11 12.05 19.85
CA LEU A 303 -0.37 10.79 19.76
C LEU A 303 -1.16 9.67 20.46
N PRO A 304 -1.14 8.44 19.89
CA PRO A 304 -1.81 7.30 20.50
C PRO A 304 -1.09 6.85 21.76
N ARG A 305 -1.85 6.32 22.72
CA ARG A 305 -1.29 5.56 23.84
C ARG A 305 -0.75 4.24 23.31
N ILE A 306 0.45 3.85 23.76
CA ILE A 306 0.96 2.50 23.52
C ILE A 306 0.41 1.57 24.63
N PRO A 307 -0.37 0.53 24.31
CA PRO A 307 -0.87 -0.40 25.31
C PRO A 307 0.27 -1.18 25.98
N ALA A 308 0.10 -1.55 27.25
CA ALA A 308 1.05 -2.42 27.92
C ALA A 308 0.99 -3.84 27.36
N THR A 309 2.12 -4.57 27.39
CA THR A 309 2.20 -5.97 26.92
C THR A 309 1.15 -6.87 27.57
N ALA A 310 0.83 -6.65 28.84
CA ALA A 310 -0.21 -7.39 29.56
C ALA A 310 -1.63 -7.19 29.00
N GLU A 311 -1.94 -5.99 28.46
CA GLU A 311 -3.23 -5.71 27.81
C GLU A 311 -3.39 -6.53 26.51
N LEU A 312 -2.28 -6.84 25.85
CA LEU A 312 -2.26 -7.58 24.59
C LEU A 312 -2.09 -9.10 24.77
N ALA A 313 -1.49 -9.54 25.89
CA ALA A 313 -1.13 -10.94 26.11
C ALA A 313 -2.33 -11.91 26.04
N GLY A 314 -3.51 -11.47 26.49
CA GLY A 314 -4.74 -12.27 26.46
C GLY A 314 -5.44 -12.33 25.10
N LEU A 315 -4.98 -11.57 24.10
CA LEU A 315 -5.64 -11.47 22.80
C LEU A 315 -5.14 -12.52 21.81
N PRO A 316 -6.00 -13.01 20.90
CA PRO A 316 -5.58 -13.80 19.75
C PRO A 316 -4.48 -13.08 18.94
N VAL A 317 -3.60 -13.84 18.29
CA VAL A 317 -2.47 -13.27 17.51
C VAL A 317 -2.96 -12.24 16.49
N LEU A 318 -4.06 -12.50 15.77
CA LEU A 318 -4.60 -11.55 14.80
C LEU A 318 -5.05 -10.23 15.44
N ALA A 319 -5.63 -10.27 16.64
CA ALA A 319 -6.05 -9.07 17.36
C ALA A 319 -4.84 -8.25 17.82
N ARG A 320 -3.79 -8.90 18.34
CA ARG A 320 -2.51 -8.25 18.66
C ARG A 320 -1.91 -7.58 17.41
N ARG A 321 -1.97 -8.28 16.27
CA ARG A 321 -1.52 -7.73 14.98
C ARG A 321 -2.35 -6.51 14.56
N ALA A 322 -3.67 -6.57 14.68
CA ALA A 322 -4.55 -5.46 14.35
C ALA A 322 -4.25 -4.20 15.18
N VAL A 323 -4.00 -4.34 16.49
CA VAL A 323 -3.58 -3.22 17.35
C VAL A 323 -2.31 -2.55 16.80
N LEU A 324 -1.27 -3.34 16.53
CA LEU A 324 0.03 -2.82 16.06
C LEU A 324 -0.06 -2.19 14.66
N ILE A 325 -0.82 -2.77 13.74
CA ILE A 325 -1.09 -2.17 12.43
C ILE A 325 -1.80 -0.81 12.59
N GLY A 326 -2.80 -0.74 13.47
CA GLY A 326 -3.51 0.50 13.79
C GLY A 326 -2.58 1.56 14.38
N LEU A 327 -1.78 1.21 15.39
CA LEU A 327 -0.83 2.11 16.04
C LEU A 327 0.20 2.68 15.04
N LEU A 328 0.85 1.82 14.26
CA LEU A 328 1.82 2.23 13.25
C LEU A 328 1.19 3.13 12.19
N THR A 329 -0.07 2.87 11.81
CA THR A 329 -0.80 3.71 10.85
C THR A 329 -1.04 5.11 11.43
N VAL A 330 -1.49 5.21 12.68
CA VAL A 330 -1.73 6.50 13.34
C VAL A 330 -0.42 7.28 13.50
N LEU A 331 0.64 6.64 13.99
CA LEU A 331 1.96 7.27 14.12
C LEU A 331 2.50 7.73 12.77
N ARG A 332 2.37 6.91 11.73
CA ARG A 332 2.80 7.27 10.37
C ARG A 332 2.00 8.45 9.84
N ARG A 333 0.68 8.49 10.04
CA ARG A 333 -0.16 9.62 9.62
C ARG A 333 0.25 10.94 10.27
N VAL A 334 0.51 10.92 11.58
CA VAL A 334 1.03 12.09 12.31
C VAL A 334 2.36 12.55 11.71
N GLN A 335 3.22 11.62 11.29
CA GLN A 335 4.44 11.99 10.58
C GLN A 335 4.20 12.49 9.15
N PHE A 336 3.15 12.08 8.44
CA PHE A 336 2.93 12.58 7.08
C PHE A 336 2.43 14.02 7.04
N ASP A 337 1.60 14.43 8.01
CA ASP A 337 1.17 15.82 8.15
C ASP A 337 2.35 16.70 8.61
N ALA A 338 2.72 17.69 7.80
CA ALA A 338 3.91 18.51 8.03
C ALA A 338 3.82 19.35 9.32
N GLU A 339 2.63 19.80 9.71
CA GLU A 339 2.44 20.60 10.91
C GLU A 339 2.38 19.74 12.18
N GLU A 340 1.74 18.57 12.11
CA GLU A 340 1.72 17.59 13.20
C GLU A 340 3.09 16.96 13.44
N ARG A 341 3.81 16.59 12.38
CA ARG A 341 5.18 16.06 12.46
C ARG A 341 6.08 16.99 13.23
N GLU A 342 6.03 18.29 12.93
CA GLU A 342 6.87 19.27 13.61
C GLU A 342 6.50 19.42 15.09
N ARG A 343 5.20 19.45 15.41
CA ARG A 343 4.72 19.52 16.80
C ARG A 343 5.06 18.28 17.63
N THR A 344 5.14 17.12 17.00
CA THR A 344 5.30 15.82 17.69
C THR A 344 6.70 15.23 17.57
N ARG A 345 7.62 15.88 16.86
CA ARG A 345 8.97 15.40 16.51
C ARG A 345 9.74 14.80 17.70
N ALA A 346 9.76 15.49 18.84
CA ALA A 346 10.48 15.03 20.04
C ALA A 346 9.77 13.86 20.76
N ALA A 347 8.43 13.84 20.75
CA ALA A 347 7.64 12.87 21.47
C ALA A 347 7.47 11.54 20.73
N ILE A 348 7.62 11.55 19.39
CA ILE A 348 7.31 10.35 18.58
C ILE A 348 8.40 9.28 18.62
N VAL A 349 9.68 9.66 18.74
CA VAL A 349 10.80 8.70 18.72
C VAL A 349 10.71 7.68 19.88
N PRO A 350 10.46 8.08 21.14
CA PRO A 350 10.24 7.13 22.22
C PRO A 350 9.07 6.18 21.95
N LEU A 351 7.95 6.68 21.41
CA LEU A 351 6.78 5.84 21.10
C LEU A 351 7.07 4.81 20.02
N LEU A 352 7.91 5.13 19.03
CA LEU A 352 8.32 4.17 17.99
C LEU A 352 9.15 3.04 18.59
N ALA A 353 10.04 3.34 19.53
CA ALA A 353 10.80 2.34 20.26
C ALA A 353 9.88 1.45 21.13
N GLU A 354 8.91 2.05 21.82
CA GLU A 354 7.91 1.32 22.61
C GLU A 354 7.06 0.38 21.74
N VAL A 355 6.60 0.83 20.57
CA VAL A 355 5.83 -0.01 19.63
C VAL A 355 6.69 -1.16 19.08
N ALA A 356 7.96 -0.92 18.77
CA ALA A 356 8.87 -1.96 18.29
C ALA A 356 9.14 -3.03 19.37
N ALA A 357 9.33 -2.61 20.62
CA ALA A 357 9.47 -3.49 21.78
C ALA A 357 8.17 -4.29 22.01
N LEU A 358 7.02 -3.61 22.06
CA LEU A 358 5.71 -4.23 22.21
C LEU A 358 5.46 -5.29 21.14
N ALA A 359 5.79 -5.01 19.88
CA ALA A 359 5.63 -5.97 18.79
C ALA A 359 6.45 -7.25 19.01
N THR A 360 7.69 -7.11 19.47
CA THR A 360 8.57 -8.26 19.78
C THR A 360 8.06 -9.06 20.97
N GLU A 361 7.68 -8.38 22.05
CA GLU A 361 7.20 -9.02 23.28
C GLU A 361 5.86 -9.72 23.10
N CYS A 362 4.92 -9.08 22.40
CA CYS A 362 3.56 -9.61 22.29
C CYS A 362 3.37 -10.58 21.13
N LEU A 363 4.20 -10.58 20.07
CA LEU A 363 4.07 -11.51 18.94
C LEU A 363 5.23 -12.51 18.83
N GLY A 364 6.39 -12.19 19.42
CA GLY A 364 7.63 -12.94 19.24
C GLY A 364 8.43 -12.47 18.03
N ALA A 365 9.76 -12.64 18.09
CA ALA A 365 10.70 -12.11 17.08
C ALA A 365 10.57 -12.74 15.67
N GLY A 366 9.91 -13.89 15.55
CA GLY A 366 9.66 -14.56 14.26
C GLY A 366 8.32 -14.21 13.62
N ASP A 367 7.46 -13.44 14.28
CA ASP A 367 6.17 -13.07 13.70
C ASP A 367 6.38 -12.07 12.56
N PRO A 368 5.72 -12.25 11.39
CA PRO A 368 5.91 -11.36 10.24
C PRO A 368 5.54 -9.91 10.53
N LEU A 369 4.56 -9.64 11.40
CA LEU A 369 4.25 -8.27 11.77
C LEU A 369 5.29 -7.70 12.73
N ALA A 370 5.85 -8.48 13.65
CA ALA A 370 6.89 -7.98 14.55
C ALA A 370 8.10 -7.46 13.76
N VAL A 371 8.53 -8.20 12.75
CA VAL A 371 9.64 -7.84 11.85
C VAL A 371 9.32 -6.56 11.08
N LEU A 372 8.14 -6.48 10.46
CA LEU A 372 7.72 -5.29 9.72
C LEU A 372 7.52 -4.08 10.63
N ALA A 373 6.99 -4.28 11.84
CA ALA A 373 6.79 -3.22 12.82
C ALA A 373 8.11 -2.61 13.25
N ARG A 374 9.12 -3.44 13.55
CA ARG A 374 10.48 -2.97 13.87
C ARG A 374 11.12 -2.24 12.70
N CYS A 375 11.03 -2.81 11.49
CA CYS A 375 11.57 -2.17 10.29
C CYS A 375 10.92 -0.80 10.05
N ARG A 376 9.59 -0.68 10.16
CA ARG A 376 8.85 0.58 9.99
C ARG A 376 9.14 1.58 11.11
N ALA A 377 9.27 1.13 12.35
CA ALA A 377 9.62 1.99 13.48
C ALA A 377 11.05 2.54 13.35
N ALA A 378 12.01 1.72 12.90
CA ALA A 378 13.38 2.16 12.62
C ALA A 378 13.42 3.14 11.44
N ASP A 379 12.68 2.86 10.36
CA ASP A 379 12.52 3.76 9.19
C ASP A 379 12.00 5.14 9.61
N MET A 380 10.90 5.17 10.37
CA MET A 380 10.30 6.39 10.90
C MET A 380 11.21 7.14 11.88
N THR A 381 12.03 6.41 12.65
CA THR A 381 13.02 7.00 13.56
C THR A 381 14.12 7.72 12.78
N VAL A 382 14.73 7.06 11.79
CA VAL A 382 15.74 7.66 10.92
C VAL A 382 15.17 8.87 10.17
N HIS A 383 13.96 8.73 9.61
CA HIS A 383 13.25 9.82 8.94
C HIS A 383 13.10 11.06 9.83
N THR A 384 12.78 10.85 11.12
CA THR A 384 12.58 11.95 12.08
C THR A 384 13.90 12.65 12.45
N MET A 385 14.97 11.87 12.64
CA MET A 385 16.24 12.35 13.20
C MET A 385 17.20 12.94 12.16
N ARG A 386 17.21 12.44 10.92
CA ARG A 386 18.27 12.70 9.91
C ARG A 386 18.48 14.14 9.45
N HIS A 387 17.54 15.03 9.75
CA HIS A 387 17.54 16.41 9.24
C HIS A 387 18.45 17.35 10.05
N ASP A 388 18.66 17.05 11.33
CA ASP A 388 19.46 17.81 12.27
C ASP A 388 20.69 17.00 12.67
N ARG A 389 21.88 17.48 12.31
CA ARG A 389 23.17 16.78 12.53
C ARG A 389 23.53 16.63 14.01
N ARG A 390 22.84 17.30 14.93
CA ARG A 390 23.04 17.14 16.37
C ARG A 390 22.49 15.82 16.91
N ASN A 391 21.62 15.15 16.15
CA ASN A 391 21.07 13.85 16.54
C ASN A 391 22.09 12.72 16.31
N GLU A 392 22.22 11.82 17.28
CA GLU A 392 23.04 10.61 17.12
C GLU A 392 22.33 9.58 16.24
N LEU A 393 22.74 9.46 14.97
CA LEU A 393 22.09 8.58 13.99
C LEU A 393 22.63 7.15 13.97
N GLY A 394 23.84 6.92 14.49
CA GLY A 394 24.56 5.63 14.37
C GLY A 394 23.72 4.41 14.72
N GLY A 395 23.18 4.37 15.94
CA GLY A 395 22.36 3.24 16.40
C GLY A 395 21.03 3.09 15.64
N ALA A 396 20.42 4.20 15.21
CA ALA A 396 19.17 4.14 14.45
C ALA A 396 19.38 3.61 13.02
N VAL A 397 20.49 3.98 12.39
CA VAL A 397 20.89 3.49 11.06
C VAL A 397 21.27 2.02 11.10
N GLU A 398 22.05 1.60 12.11
CA GLU A 398 22.42 0.20 12.32
C GLU A 398 21.18 -0.68 12.52
N GLU A 399 20.24 -0.26 13.39
CA GLU A 399 18.99 -0.99 13.61
C GLU A 399 18.16 -1.07 12.32
N LEU A 400 18.01 0.02 11.57
CA LEU A 400 17.27 0.01 10.30
C LEU A 400 17.88 -0.98 9.30
N MET A 401 19.20 -0.95 9.13
CA MET A 401 19.91 -1.87 8.23
C MET A 401 19.69 -3.33 8.64
N ALA A 402 19.84 -3.64 9.94
CA ALA A 402 19.63 -4.97 10.47
C ALA A 402 18.18 -5.47 10.29
N GLN A 403 17.18 -4.60 10.53
CA GLN A 403 15.77 -4.97 10.35
C GLN A 403 15.40 -5.19 8.88
N VAL A 404 15.99 -4.45 7.95
CA VAL A 404 15.78 -4.66 6.51
C VAL A 404 16.38 -5.98 6.05
N GLU A 405 17.61 -6.29 6.48
CA GLU A 405 18.24 -7.58 6.17
C GLU A 405 17.41 -8.74 6.70
N ARG A 406 16.93 -8.63 7.95
CA ARG A 406 16.03 -9.63 8.53
C ARG A 406 14.71 -9.76 7.78
N CYS A 407 14.16 -8.64 7.32
CA CYS A 407 12.94 -8.63 6.50
C CYS A 407 13.15 -9.33 5.15
N ILE A 408 14.31 -9.12 4.50
CA ILE A 408 14.68 -9.79 3.25
C ILE A 408 14.77 -11.30 3.46
N GLU A 409 15.51 -11.76 4.47
CA GLU A 409 15.66 -13.18 4.80
C GLU A 409 14.29 -13.85 4.96
N LEU A 410 13.43 -13.28 5.80
CA LEU A 410 12.11 -13.84 6.10
C LEU A 410 11.12 -13.74 4.92
N ALA A 411 11.29 -12.77 4.03
CA ALA A 411 10.52 -12.71 2.80
C ALA A 411 10.92 -13.84 1.83
N GLU A 412 12.21 -14.19 1.78
CA GLU A 412 12.74 -15.27 0.95
C GLU A 412 12.39 -16.66 1.49
N GLU A 413 12.30 -16.80 2.81
CA GLU A 413 11.75 -17.99 3.48
C GLU A 413 10.22 -18.10 3.35
N GLY A 414 9.53 -17.07 2.85
CA GLY A 414 8.07 -17.04 2.73
C GLY A 414 7.32 -16.76 4.04
N VAL A 415 8.03 -16.39 5.10
CA VAL A 415 7.46 -16.00 6.40
C VAL A 415 6.83 -14.62 6.34
N VAL A 416 7.50 -13.64 5.74
CA VAL A 416 6.96 -12.30 5.49
C VAL A 416 6.34 -12.23 4.10
N ASP A 417 5.22 -11.52 3.98
CA ASP A 417 4.58 -11.27 2.69
C ASP A 417 5.44 -10.40 1.77
N ARG A 418 5.59 -10.80 0.50
CA ARG A 418 6.50 -10.16 -0.47
C ARG A 418 6.18 -8.69 -0.71
N GLY A 419 4.90 -8.35 -0.80
CA GLY A 419 4.48 -6.97 -1.02
C GLY A 419 4.79 -6.06 0.17
N ALA A 420 4.62 -6.57 1.39
CA ALA A 420 4.96 -5.84 2.62
C ALA A 420 6.46 -5.66 2.76
N ALA A 421 7.23 -6.73 2.51
CA ALA A 421 8.68 -6.67 2.53
C ALA A 421 9.20 -5.66 1.50
N ALA A 422 8.69 -5.70 0.27
CA ALA A 422 9.07 -4.75 -0.77
C ALA A 422 8.78 -3.28 -0.37
N GLU A 423 7.64 -3.01 0.26
CA GLU A 423 7.33 -1.67 0.79
C GLU A 423 8.33 -1.23 1.85
N ALA A 424 8.60 -2.08 2.85
CA ALA A 424 9.54 -1.80 3.93
C ALA A 424 10.97 -1.58 3.40
N ILE A 425 11.45 -2.45 2.51
CA ILE A 425 12.78 -2.35 1.88
C ILE A 425 12.89 -1.06 1.07
N SER A 426 11.88 -0.74 0.24
CA SER A 426 11.94 0.48 -0.57
C SER A 426 11.92 1.73 0.30
N SER A 427 11.17 1.77 1.40
CA SER A 427 11.12 2.91 2.31
C SER A 427 12.49 3.11 2.98
N ALA A 428 13.02 2.04 3.58
CA ALA A 428 14.32 2.08 4.24
C ALA A 428 15.47 2.44 3.30
N ASN A 429 15.46 1.93 2.06
CA ASN A 429 16.47 2.29 1.06
C ASN A 429 16.45 3.78 0.71
N VAL A 430 15.29 4.43 0.72
CA VAL A 430 15.20 5.89 0.54
C VAL A 430 15.87 6.60 1.71
N GLU A 431 15.58 6.17 2.94
CA GLU A 431 16.13 6.77 4.15
C GLU A 431 17.66 6.61 4.24
N ILE A 432 18.16 5.39 4.05
CA ILE A 432 19.61 5.10 4.02
C ILE A 432 20.31 5.85 2.88
N ASN A 433 19.70 5.96 1.70
CA ASN A 433 20.28 6.74 0.60
C ASN A 433 20.36 8.24 0.92
N VAL A 434 19.44 8.79 1.71
CA VAL A 434 19.55 10.18 2.18
C VAL A 434 20.69 10.29 3.19
N VAL A 435 20.76 9.41 4.19
CA VAL A 435 21.84 9.39 5.20
C VAL A 435 23.21 9.32 4.52
N ARG A 436 23.38 8.40 3.56
CA ARG A 436 24.61 8.22 2.77
C ARG A 436 25.11 9.51 2.13
N ARG A 437 24.21 10.31 1.56
CA ARG A 437 24.54 11.51 0.79
C ARG A 437 24.76 12.76 1.63
N THR A 438 24.38 12.73 2.91
CA THR A 438 24.24 13.95 3.71
C THR A 438 24.97 13.88 5.05
N ASN A 439 24.73 12.81 5.80
CA ASN A 439 25.24 12.63 7.15
C ASN A 439 26.53 11.82 7.13
N ALA A 440 26.58 10.72 6.37
CA ALA A 440 27.78 9.88 6.25
C ALA A 440 28.92 10.52 5.45
N ALA A 441 28.66 11.65 4.77
CA ALA A 441 29.70 12.44 4.11
C ALA A 441 30.63 13.15 5.12
N ASP A 442 30.17 13.32 6.36
CA ASP A 442 30.97 13.84 7.47
C ASP A 442 31.72 12.68 8.15
N PRO A 443 33.06 12.64 8.11
CA PRO A 443 33.86 11.59 8.76
C PRO A 443 33.65 11.50 10.28
N ASP A 444 33.21 12.57 10.93
CA ASP A 444 33.03 12.62 12.39
C ASP A 444 31.64 12.11 12.83
N ALA A 445 30.72 11.84 11.90
CA ALA A 445 29.33 11.47 12.18
C ALA A 445 29.13 10.08 12.81
N LYS A 446 30.20 9.29 13.01
CA LYS A 446 30.16 7.91 13.54
C LYS A 446 29.15 7.01 12.82
N LEU A 447 29.04 7.20 11.50
CA LEU A 447 28.20 6.41 10.61
C LEU A 447 29.08 5.50 9.73
N PRO A 448 28.53 4.41 9.16
CA PRO A 448 29.22 3.64 8.14
C PRO A 448 29.62 4.56 6.97
N ALA A 449 30.76 4.26 6.34
CA ALA A 449 31.27 5.10 5.26
C ALA A 449 30.29 5.12 4.06
N PRO A 450 30.24 6.19 3.25
CA PRO A 450 29.31 6.28 2.13
C PRO A 450 29.40 5.10 1.14
N ALA A 451 30.60 4.55 0.93
CA ALA A 451 30.83 3.37 0.09
C ALA A 451 30.21 2.09 0.69
N GLU A 452 30.30 1.90 2.00
CA GLU A 452 29.70 0.75 2.69
C GLU A 452 28.17 0.81 2.62
N LEU A 453 27.59 2.00 2.81
CA LEU A 453 26.16 2.23 2.64
C LEU A 453 25.72 2.02 1.17
N ASP A 454 26.56 2.39 0.19
CA ASP A 454 26.26 2.10 -1.23
C ASP A 454 26.22 0.61 -1.52
N ASP A 455 27.24 -0.14 -1.07
CA ASP A 455 27.29 -1.59 -1.24
C ASP A 455 26.07 -2.27 -0.62
N TRP A 456 25.65 -1.80 0.56
CA TRP A 456 24.43 -2.26 1.19
C TRP A 456 23.19 -1.95 0.35
N LEU A 457 23.03 -0.71 -0.12
CA LEU A 457 21.91 -0.29 -0.99
C LEU A 457 21.84 -1.11 -2.28
N ARG A 458 22.98 -1.42 -2.93
CA ARG A 458 23.01 -2.26 -4.14
C ARG A 458 22.47 -3.66 -3.87
N ARG A 459 22.85 -4.26 -2.74
CA ARG A 459 22.35 -5.59 -2.32
C ARG A 459 20.85 -5.55 -2.02
N THR A 460 20.37 -4.57 -1.28
CA THR A 460 18.94 -4.49 -0.91
C THR A 460 18.05 -4.11 -2.09
N TRP A 461 18.49 -3.26 -3.02
CA TRP A 461 17.77 -3.00 -4.28
C TRP A 461 17.69 -4.25 -5.18
N THR A 462 18.75 -5.07 -5.17
CA THR A 462 18.74 -6.36 -5.86
C THR A 462 17.72 -7.31 -5.23
N ALA A 463 17.68 -7.40 -3.90
CA ALA A 463 16.67 -8.19 -3.18
C ALA A 463 15.24 -7.68 -3.45
N TYR A 464 15.01 -6.37 -3.41
CA TYR A 464 13.73 -5.73 -3.73
C TYR A 464 13.19 -6.16 -5.09
N ARG A 465 14.01 -6.08 -6.14
CA ARG A 465 13.63 -6.51 -7.49
C ARG A 465 13.36 -8.01 -7.57
N ARG A 466 14.15 -8.83 -6.87
CA ARG A 466 13.96 -10.29 -6.79
C ARG A 466 12.62 -10.64 -6.12
N ILE A 467 12.29 -9.99 -5.01
CA ILE A 467 11.03 -10.18 -4.27
C ILE A 467 9.83 -9.84 -5.15
N LEU A 468 9.92 -8.76 -5.93
CA LEU A 468 8.90 -8.36 -6.90
C LEU A 468 8.92 -9.17 -8.20
N GLN A 469 9.87 -10.10 -8.36
CA GLN A 469 10.05 -10.92 -9.57
C GLN A 469 10.19 -10.07 -10.84
N ILE A 470 10.80 -8.89 -10.72
CA ILE A 470 11.08 -7.98 -11.84
C ILE A 470 12.31 -8.54 -12.59
N THR A 471 12.08 -9.11 -13.77
CA THR A 471 13.15 -9.61 -14.67
C THR A 471 13.79 -8.47 -15.46
N ARG A 472 14.99 -8.69 -16.01
CA ARG A 472 15.61 -7.75 -16.98
C ARG A 472 14.89 -7.78 -18.33
N ASP A 473 14.45 -8.97 -18.73
CA ASP A 473 13.64 -9.18 -19.92
C ASP A 473 12.18 -8.92 -19.56
N TRP A 474 11.81 -7.65 -19.47
CA TRP A 474 10.40 -7.29 -19.46
C TRP A 474 9.79 -7.83 -20.74
N SER A 475 8.70 -8.58 -20.64
CA SER A 475 7.89 -8.87 -21.81
C SER A 475 7.70 -7.54 -22.56
N GLY A 476 7.82 -7.56 -23.88
CA GLY A 476 7.64 -6.37 -24.72
C GLY A 476 6.22 -5.77 -24.68
N ASP A 477 5.42 -6.12 -23.67
CA ASP A 477 4.13 -5.54 -23.34
C ASP A 477 4.33 -4.21 -22.58
N PRO A 478 4.06 -3.06 -23.22
CA PRO A 478 4.20 -1.75 -22.59
C PRO A 478 3.36 -1.58 -21.33
N ASP A 479 2.24 -2.31 -21.20
CA ASP A 479 1.36 -2.21 -20.03
C ASP A 479 2.00 -2.80 -18.77
N SER A 480 2.71 -3.92 -18.92
CA SER A 480 3.45 -4.56 -17.82
C SER A 480 4.59 -3.66 -17.30
N ARG A 481 5.31 -3.00 -18.21
CA ARG A 481 6.36 -2.01 -17.89
C ARG A 481 5.81 -0.83 -17.08
N LEU A 482 4.67 -0.27 -17.52
CA LEU A 482 4.04 0.86 -16.84
C LEU A 482 3.43 0.47 -15.49
N ALA A 483 3.00 -0.77 -15.30
CA ALA A 483 2.43 -1.26 -14.04
C ALA A 483 3.44 -1.25 -12.88
N VAL A 484 4.73 -1.45 -13.17
CA VAL A 484 5.80 -1.43 -12.16
C VAL A 484 6.50 -0.06 -12.10
N GLY A 485 6.36 0.78 -13.13
CA GLY A 485 7.06 2.07 -13.24
C GLY A 485 6.88 3.01 -12.05
N HIS A 486 5.73 2.98 -11.38
CA HIS A 486 5.52 3.72 -10.14
C HIS A 486 6.54 3.33 -9.05
N HIS A 487 6.81 2.03 -8.92
CA HIS A 487 7.63 1.44 -7.87
C HIS A 487 9.13 1.54 -8.14
N LEU A 488 9.51 1.86 -9.38
CA LEU A 488 10.91 2.04 -9.78
C LEU A 488 11.44 3.46 -9.56
N HIS A 489 10.56 4.41 -9.18
CA HIS A 489 10.96 5.79 -8.87
C HIS A 489 12.10 5.86 -7.84
N ASN A 490 11.97 5.13 -6.73
CA ASN A 490 12.96 5.18 -5.65
C ASN A 490 14.30 4.56 -6.07
N TYR A 491 14.27 3.49 -6.88
CA TYR A 491 15.48 2.90 -7.44
C TYR A 491 16.16 3.85 -8.45
N ALA A 492 15.38 4.48 -9.34
CA ALA A 492 15.89 5.50 -10.27
C ALA A 492 16.50 6.70 -9.52
N SER A 493 15.87 7.13 -8.43
CA SER A 493 16.38 8.20 -7.54
C SER A 493 17.71 7.84 -6.88
N TYR A 494 17.87 6.58 -6.49
CA TYR A 494 19.12 6.03 -5.96
C TYR A 494 20.23 6.08 -7.02
N LEU A 495 19.98 5.57 -8.23
CA LEU A 495 20.94 5.63 -9.34
C LEU A 495 21.32 7.07 -9.70
N ALA A 496 20.33 7.98 -9.74
CA ALA A 496 20.52 9.41 -10.02
C ALA A 496 21.40 10.12 -8.97
N SER A 497 21.78 9.45 -7.89
CA SER A 497 22.49 10.02 -6.76
C SER A 497 23.96 9.61 -6.65
N HIS A 498 24.51 8.94 -7.66
CA HIS A 498 25.94 8.63 -7.80
C HIS A 498 26.63 9.65 -8.71
N PRO A 499 27.18 10.75 -8.17
CA PRO A 499 27.77 11.78 -9.03
C PRO A 499 28.95 11.27 -9.87
N ASP A 500 29.67 10.28 -9.36
CA ASP A 500 30.91 9.79 -9.96
C ASP A 500 30.69 8.63 -10.95
N ASP A 501 29.53 7.97 -10.93
CA ASP A 501 29.22 6.83 -11.81
C ASP A 501 28.34 7.26 -13.00
N GLU A 502 28.97 7.45 -14.17
CA GLU A 502 28.24 7.84 -15.39
C GLU A 502 27.24 6.76 -15.84
N SER A 503 27.53 5.47 -15.60
CA SER A 503 26.63 4.38 -15.98
C SER A 503 25.34 4.43 -15.17
N ASP A 504 25.45 4.63 -13.85
CA ASP A 504 24.28 4.76 -12.98
C ASP A 504 23.46 6.02 -13.32
N LEU A 505 24.12 7.14 -13.62
CA LEU A 505 23.43 8.37 -14.03
C LEU A 505 22.66 8.19 -15.35
N LEU A 506 23.27 7.54 -16.36
CA LEU A 506 22.61 7.24 -17.63
C LEU A 506 21.43 6.26 -17.44
N ALA A 507 21.62 5.20 -16.65
CA ALA A 507 20.56 4.25 -16.32
C ALA A 507 19.41 4.92 -15.56
N ALA A 508 19.69 5.88 -14.69
CA ALA A 508 18.66 6.67 -14.02
C ALA A 508 17.83 7.48 -15.01
N VAL A 509 18.48 8.19 -15.94
CA VAL A 509 17.80 9.00 -16.96
C VAL A 509 16.93 8.12 -17.86
N GLU A 510 17.44 6.99 -18.32
CA GLU A 510 16.69 6.02 -19.12
C GLU A 510 15.45 5.52 -18.35
N LEU A 511 15.63 5.11 -17.09
CA LEU A 511 14.54 4.60 -16.28
C LEU A 511 13.46 5.66 -16.03
N PHE A 512 13.85 6.91 -15.77
CA PHE A 512 12.92 8.02 -15.63
C PHE A 512 12.18 8.32 -16.93
N ALA A 513 12.90 8.48 -18.04
CA ALA A 513 12.35 8.87 -19.33
C ALA A 513 11.41 7.79 -19.91
N ASP A 514 11.78 6.53 -19.81
CA ASP A 514 11.12 5.45 -20.55
C ASP A 514 10.11 4.68 -19.70
N THR A 515 10.16 4.82 -18.37
CA THR A 515 9.33 4.01 -17.47
C THR A 515 8.61 4.83 -16.41
N VAL A 516 9.35 5.55 -15.56
CA VAL A 516 8.78 6.19 -14.36
C VAL A 516 7.89 7.37 -14.74
N ILE A 517 8.40 8.33 -15.52
CA ILE A 517 7.64 9.52 -15.93
C ILE A 517 6.42 9.11 -16.77
N PRO A 518 6.53 8.27 -17.81
CA PRO A 518 5.36 7.80 -18.56
C PRO A 518 4.29 7.13 -17.69
N ALA A 519 4.69 6.30 -16.71
CA ALA A 519 3.75 5.68 -15.78
C ALA A 519 3.02 6.74 -14.92
N ARG A 520 3.76 7.73 -14.41
CA ARG A 520 3.22 8.80 -13.57
C ARG A 520 2.35 9.79 -14.35
N GLU A 521 2.67 10.08 -15.61
CA GLU A 521 1.82 10.86 -16.52
C GLU A 521 0.50 10.17 -16.79
N LEU A 522 0.56 8.86 -17.03
CA LEU A 522 -0.62 8.06 -17.27
C LEU A 522 -1.52 8.03 -16.02
N TYR A 523 -0.92 7.95 -14.84
CA TYR A 523 -1.63 8.09 -13.57
C TYR A 523 -2.27 9.47 -13.42
N TRP A 524 -1.50 10.55 -13.61
CA TRP A 524 -2.00 11.92 -13.53
C TRP A 524 -3.17 12.16 -14.48
N LYS A 525 -3.07 11.75 -15.75
CA LYS A 525 -4.16 11.87 -16.74
C LYS A 525 -5.47 11.22 -16.26
N ARG A 526 -5.40 10.19 -15.42
CA ARG A 526 -6.56 9.42 -14.95
C ARG A 526 -7.10 9.88 -13.61
N THR A 527 -6.23 10.22 -12.69
CA THR A 527 -6.61 10.56 -11.31
C THR A 527 -6.68 12.05 -11.06
N GLN A 528 -6.13 12.85 -11.99
CA GLN A 528 -5.95 14.30 -11.86
C GLN A 528 -5.09 14.69 -10.65
N SER A 529 -4.34 13.75 -10.09
CA SER A 529 -3.37 14.00 -9.00
C SER A 529 -1.98 14.22 -9.60
N PHE A 530 -1.47 15.45 -9.51
CA PHE A 530 -0.18 15.80 -10.11
C PHE A 530 1.02 15.45 -9.22
N LEU A 531 0.83 15.44 -7.89
CA LEU A 531 1.87 15.17 -6.90
C LEU A 531 2.86 14.03 -7.27
N PRO A 532 2.44 12.81 -7.66
CA PRO A 532 3.38 11.74 -8.00
C PRO A 532 4.23 12.00 -9.25
N LEU A 533 3.65 12.69 -10.24
CA LEU A 533 4.36 13.10 -11.45
C LEU A 533 5.37 14.19 -11.13
N ARG A 534 4.96 15.22 -10.38
CA ARG A 534 5.84 16.29 -9.89
C ARG A 534 7.07 15.73 -9.17
N GLN A 535 6.88 14.78 -8.26
CA GLN A 535 7.98 14.12 -7.54
C GLN A 535 8.97 13.42 -8.49
N SER A 536 8.48 12.76 -9.54
CA SER A 536 9.35 12.09 -10.51
C SER A 536 10.08 13.08 -11.40
N LEU A 537 9.42 14.15 -11.84
CA LEU A 537 10.03 15.22 -12.63
C LEU A 537 11.16 15.92 -11.84
N GLN A 538 10.91 16.31 -10.58
CA GLN A 538 11.93 16.99 -9.77
C GLN A 538 13.12 16.06 -9.43
N VAL A 539 12.89 14.76 -9.21
CA VAL A 539 13.97 13.84 -8.82
C VAL A 539 14.83 13.46 -10.03
N ALA A 540 14.21 13.30 -11.20
CA ALA A 540 14.91 12.94 -12.43
C ALA A 540 16.00 13.95 -12.82
N THR A 541 15.84 15.21 -12.43
CA THR A 541 16.76 16.30 -12.80
C THR A 541 18.10 16.21 -12.10
N ARG A 542 18.20 15.46 -11.00
CA ARG A 542 19.48 15.22 -10.32
C ARG A 542 20.51 14.58 -11.26
N ALA A 543 20.08 13.57 -12.02
CA ALA A 543 20.96 12.87 -12.95
C ALA A 543 21.38 13.78 -14.11
N THR A 544 20.43 14.48 -14.74
CA THR A 544 20.72 15.35 -15.88
C THR A 544 21.57 16.56 -15.50
N THR A 545 21.34 17.15 -14.33
CA THR A 545 22.17 18.25 -13.83
C THR A 545 23.61 17.80 -13.60
N THR A 546 23.80 16.61 -13.03
CA THR A 546 25.14 16.06 -12.78
C THR A 546 25.86 15.70 -14.09
N LEU A 547 25.16 15.06 -15.02
CA LEU A 547 25.70 14.75 -16.36
C LEU A 547 26.03 16.02 -17.15
N SER A 548 25.21 17.06 -17.04
CA SER A 548 25.46 18.37 -17.65
C SER A 548 26.75 19.01 -17.12
N ARG A 549 26.91 19.07 -15.79
CA ARG A 549 28.11 19.59 -15.14
C ARG A 549 29.37 18.83 -15.57
N ARG A 550 29.34 17.48 -15.54
CA ARG A 550 30.48 16.65 -15.96
C ARG A 550 30.85 16.86 -17.42
N ALA A 551 29.86 16.98 -18.30
CA ALA A 551 30.09 17.27 -19.72
C ALA A 551 30.71 18.67 -19.91
N ALA A 552 30.26 19.68 -19.15
CA ALA A 552 30.83 21.02 -19.18
C ALA A 552 32.29 21.04 -18.69
N GLU A 553 32.59 20.38 -17.58
CA GLU A 553 33.94 20.21 -17.03
C GLU A 553 34.89 19.50 -18.01
N ALA A 554 34.36 18.57 -18.82
CA ALA A 554 35.08 17.89 -19.89
C ALA A 554 35.18 18.70 -21.21
N GLY A 555 34.68 19.93 -21.26
CA GLY A 555 34.66 20.78 -22.47
C GLY A 555 33.65 20.33 -23.54
N GLN A 556 32.72 19.44 -23.21
CA GLN A 556 31.70 18.90 -24.12
C GLN A 556 30.41 19.73 -24.07
N HIS A 557 30.49 21.00 -24.51
CA HIS A 557 29.41 21.99 -24.35
C HIS A 557 28.07 21.56 -24.96
N GLU A 558 28.04 20.93 -26.13
CA GLU A 558 26.80 20.44 -26.74
C GLU A 558 26.13 19.31 -25.90
N LYS A 559 26.94 18.37 -25.39
CA LYS A 559 26.45 17.30 -24.50
C LYS A 559 25.93 17.89 -23.19
N ALA A 560 26.62 18.90 -22.65
CA ALA A 560 26.20 19.62 -21.45
C ALA A 560 24.84 20.31 -21.65
N ALA A 561 24.67 21.03 -22.77
CA ALA A 561 23.42 21.67 -23.13
C ALA A 561 22.27 20.67 -23.32
N GLY A 562 22.50 19.53 -24.01
CA GLY A 562 21.47 18.51 -24.20
C GLY A 562 20.97 17.88 -22.89
N TRP A 563 21.86 17.70 -21.91
CA TRP A 563 21.43 17.26 -20.57
C TRP A 563 20.70 18.35 -19.80
N ALA A 564 21.17 19.60 -19.87
CA ALA A 564 20.52 20.73 -19.22
C ALA A 564 19.11 20.97 -19.79
N GLU A 565 18.93 20.88 -21.11
CA GLU A 565 17.64 20.98 -21.80
C GLU A 565 16.64 19.95 -21.30
N ARG A 566 17.08 18.69 -21.17
CA ARG A 566 16.20 17.62 -20.65
C ARG A 566 15.77 17.88 -19.20
N GLY A 567 16.71 18.26 -18.33
CA GLY A 567 16.42 18.60 -16.94
C GLY A 567 15.51 19.82 -16.81
N TYR A 568 15.77 20.86 -17.61
CA TYR A 568 14.97 22.07 -17.66
C TYR A 568 13.53 21.78 -18.09
N GLY A 569 13.33 20.96 -19.13
CA GLY A 569 12.01 20.52 -19.59
C GLY A 569 11.19 19.87 -18.48
N TRP A 570 11.79 18.97 -17.70
CA TRP A 570 11.11 18.33 -16.56
C TRP A 570 10.75 19.31 -15.44
N ILE A 571 11.68 20.21 -15.05
CA ILE A 571 11.40 21.19 -14.00
C ILE A 571 10.36 22.23 -14.44
N ARG A 572 10.39 22.68 -15.69
CA ARG A 572 9.35 23.57 -16.24
C ARG A 572 7.99 22.91 -16.15
N GLN A 573 7.86 21.68 -16.61
CA GLN A 573 6.59 20.94 -16.51
C GLN A 573 6.11 20.83 -15.06
N ALA A 574 7.01 20.61 -14.09
CA ALA A 574 6.66 20.58 -12.69
C ALA A 574 6.22 21.97 -12.15
N LEU A 575 6.92 23.03 -12.56
CA LEU A 575 6.67 24.41 -12.12
C LEU A 575 5.43 25.05 -12.75
N ASP A 576 5.02 24.61 -13.94
CA ASP A 576 3.87 25.15 -14.67
C ASP A 576 2.53 24.64 -14.11
N ASP A 577 2.56 23.68 -13.19
CA ASP A 577 1.37 23.14 -12.53
C ASP A 577 0.93 23.95 -11.30
N ARG A 578 -0.39 24.06 -11.11
CA ARG A 578 -1.00 24.83 -10.02
C ARG A 578 -0.72 24.23 -8.64
N GLU A 579 -0.73 22.91 -8.47
CA GLU A 579 -0.43 22.26 -7.18
C GLU A 579 1.00 22.59 -6.71
N THR A 580 1.94 22.77 -7.64
CA THR A 580 3.30 23.20 -7.33
C THR A 580 3.34 24.65 -6.84
N ALA A 581 2.57 25.55 -7.45
CA ALA A 581 2.48 26.93 -6.98
C ALA A 581 1.90 27.02 -5.55
N ASP A 582 0.85 26.25 -5.27
CA ASP A 582 0.23 26.16 -3.94
C ASP A 582 1.21 25.57 -2.90
N LEU A 583 2.00 24.56 -3.28
CA LEU A 583 3.06 24.01 -2.43
C LEU A 583 4.11 25.06 -2.06
N LEU A 584 4.57 25.84 -3.05
CA LEU A 584 5.63 26.83 -2.90
C LEU A 584 5.19 28.07 -2.13
N ALA A 585 3.89 28.29 -1.94
CA ALA A 585 3.35 29.37 -1.12
C ALA A 585 3.71 29.24 0.37
N ARG A 586 4.16 28.06 0.82
CA ARG A 586 4.56 27.79 2.21
C ARG A 586 5.95 27.16 2.27
N ALA A 587 6.77 27.58 3.21
CA ALA A 587 8.13 27.06 3.42
C ALA A 587 8.14 25.68 4.10
N THR A 588 7.40 24.69 3.60
CA THR A 588 7.28 23.34 4.17
C THR A 588 8.44 22.43 3.72
N GLU A 589 8.61 21.26 4.37
CA GLU A 589 9.62 20.28 3.97
C GLU A 589 9.47 19.84 2.49
N PRO A 590 8.27 19.48 1.99
CA PRO A 590 8.14 19.09 0.59
C PRO A 590 8.44 20.23 -0.38
N ALA A 591 8.19 21.48 0.00
CA ALA A 591 8.54 22.67 -0.79
C ALA A 591 10.07 22.86 -0.82
N ALA A 592 10.74 22.77 0.33
CA ALA A 592 12.19 22.85 0.41
C ALA A 592 12.88 21.77 -0.43
N HIS A 593 12.41 20.52 -0.35
CA HIS A 593 12.95 19.42 -1.15
C HIS A 593 12.74 19.64 -2.65
N PHE A 594 11.58 20.14 -3.07
CA PHE A 594 11.36 20.53 -4.46
C PHE A 594 12.36 21.61 -4.90
N CYS A 595 12.53 22.67 -4.11
CA CYS A 595 13.46 23.76 -4.43
C CYS A 595 14.91 23.29 -4.55
N LEU A 596 15.38 22.43 -3.64
CA LEU A 596 16.73 21.88 -3.65
C LEU A 596 17.04 21.01 -4.89
N LEU A 597 16.01 20.56 -5.62
CA LEU A 597 16.14 19.80 -6.87
C LEU A 597 15.88 20.66 -8.11
N ALA A 598 14.97 21.64 -8.01
CA ALA A 598 14.62 22.53 -9.10
C ALA A 598 15.72 23.58 -9.37
N VAL A 599 16.27 24.19 -8.32
CA VAL A 599 17.28 25.26 -8.43
C VAL A 599 18.53 24.80 -9.21
N PRO A 600 19.16 23.64 -8.91
CA PRO A 600 20.32 23.17 -9.67
C PRO A 600 20.04 23.00 -11.18
N ALA A 601 18.85 22.53 -11.54
CA ALA A 601 18.47 22.31 -12.93
C ALA A 601 18.21 23.62 -13.68
N LEU A 602 17.61 24.62 -13.02
CA LEU A 602 17.44 25.97 -13.57
C LEU A 602 18.80 26.64 -13.80
N LEU A 603 19.72 26.55 -12.82
CA LEU A 603 21.06 27.11 -12.94
C LEU A 603 21.86 26.44 -14.07
N ALA A 604 21.81 25.11 -14.18
CA ALA A 604 22.47 24.41 -15.28
C ALA A 604 21.94 24.84 -16.66
N ALA A 605 20.64 25.11 -16.77
CA ALA A 605 20.05 25.61 -18.01
C ALA A 605 20.53 27.02 -18.38
N VAL A 606 20.67 27.91 -17.38
CA VAL A 606 21.21 29.27 -17.60
C VAL A 606 22.70 29.23 -17.95
N GLU A 607 23.50 28.47 -17.19
CA GLU A 607 24.96 28.35 -17.37
C GLU A 607 25.35 27.74 -18.73
N THR A 608 24.50 26.87 -19.29
CA THR A 608 24.71 26.25 -20.61
C THR A 608 24.04 27.01 -21.77
N GLY A 609 23.38 28.13 -21.49
CA GLY A 609 22.70 28.95 -22.51
C GLY A 609 21.40 28.35 -23.06
N VAL A 610 20.84 27.34 -22.40
CA VAL A 610 19.54 26.72 -22.75
C VAL A 610 18.37 27.62 -22.32
N ALA A 611 18.52 28.34 -21.20
CA ALA A 611 17.51 29.22 -20.65
C ALA A 611 18.01 30.66 -20.46
N GLU A 612 17.09 31.62 -20.44
CA GLU A 612 17.38 33.04 -20.25
C GLU A 612 17.77 33.35 -18.80
N ALA A 613 18.50 34.45 -18.58
CA ALA A 613 18.96 34.91 -17.27
C ALA A 613 17.82 35.11 -16.24
N GLY A 614 16.58 35.36 -16.69
CA GLY A 614 15.40 35.48 -15.82
C GLY A 614 15.09 34.21 -15.00
N GLU A 615 15.55 33.03 -15.44
CA GLU A 615 15.42 31.80 -14.65
C GLU A 615 16.35 31.78 -13.43
N ALA A 616 17.46 32.54 -13.42
CA ALA A 616 18.31 32.69 -12.23
C ALA A 616 17.59 33.45 -11.11
N GLU A 617 16.80 34.48 -11.46
CA GLU A 617 15.96 35.20 -10.49
C GLU A 617 14.87 34.27 -9.91
N ARG A 618 14.26 33.44 -10.76
CA ARG A 618 13.31 32.41 -10.32
C ARG A 618 13.98 31.41 -9.38
N ALA A 619 15.19 30.96 -9.70
CA ALA A 619 15.98 30.08 -8.84
C ALA A 619 16.25 30.73 -7.47
N GLY A 620 16.58 32.02 -7.43
CA GLY A 620 16.71 32.82 -6.20
C GLY A 620 15.46 32.80 -5.31
N ARG A 621 14.27 32.99 -5.92
CA ARG A 621 12.99 32.92 -5.19
C ARG A 621 12.70 31.52 -4.64
N LEU A 622 13.00 30.48 -5.41
CA LEU A 622 12.82 29.09 -4.95
C LEU A 622 13.76 28.75 -3.80
N LEU A 623 15.04 29.16 -3.87
CA LEU A 623 16.01 28.92 -2.82
C LEU A 623 15.60 29.57 -1.50
N ALA A 624 15.01 30.77 -1.53
CA ALA A 624 14.50 31.46 -0.34
C ALA A 624 13.40 30.67 0.39
N VAL A 625 12.57 29.89 -0.33
CA VAL A 625 11.57 28.99 0.28
C VAL A 625 12.25 27.88 1.07
N ALA A 626 13.30 27.28 0.52
CA ALA A 626 14.08 26.24 1.21
C ALA A 626 14.78 26.80 2.45
N GLU A 627 15.45 27.95 2.34
CA GLU A 627 16.09 28.63 3.47
C GLU A 627 15.10 29.01 4.59
N GLY A 628 13.87 29.39 4.21
CA GLY A 628 12.78 29.64 5.16
C GLY A 628 12.39 28.41 5.96
N TRP A 629 12.35 27.23 5.32
CA TRP A 629 12.08 25.98 6.01
C TRP A 629 13.23 25.58 6.93
N VAL A 630 14.47 25.62 6.42
CA VAL A 630 15.67 25.20 7.16
C VAL A 630 15.82 25.97 8.46
N ARG A 631 15.67 27.30 8.43
CA ARG A 631 15.71 28.13 9.65
C ARG A 631 14.72 27.68 10.72
N ARG A 632 13.56 27.14 10.34
CA ARG A 632 12.57 26.66 11.29
C ARG A 632 13.00 25.34 11.92
N VAL A 633 13.42 24.36 11.11
CA VAL A 633 13.71 23.01 11.61
C VAL A 633 14.98 22.91 12.44
N THR A 634 15.93 23.84 12.24
CA THR A 634 17.18 23.89 13.02
C THR A 634 17.12 24.87 14.18
N GLY A 635 15.98 25.52 14.45
CA GLY A 635 15.87 26.55 15.48
C GLY A 635 16.74 27.79 15.20
N GLY A 636 17.00 28.08 13.93
CA GLY A 636 17.78 29.22 13.46
C GLY A 636 19.25 28.90 13.15
N ASP A 637 19.78 27.76 13.61
CA ASP A 637 21.15 27.34 13.30
C ASP A 637 21.22 26.63 11.94
N VAL A 638 21.23 27.40 10.86
CA VAL A 638 21.20 26.88 9.48
C VAL A 638 22.41 25.99 9.16
N ALA A 639 23.55 26.17 9.85
CA ALA A 639 24.77 25.37 9.64
C ALA A 639 24.61 23.91 10.11
N SER A 640 23.73 23.66 11.08
CA SER A 640 23.42 22.30 11.56
C SER A 640 22.57 21.47 10.58
N TYR A 641 22.06 22.09 9.50
CA TYR A 641 21.24 21.40 8.53
C TYR A 641 22.06 20.45 7.64
N SER A 642 21.55 19.24 7.44
CA SER A 642 22.19 18.18 6.65
C SER A 642 22.58 18.54 5.20
N HIS A 643 21.94 19.53 4.57
CA HIS A 643 22.30 20.01 3.22
C HIS A 643 22.80 21.47 3.23
N TYR A 644 23.42 21.93 4.32
CA TYR A 644 23.92 23.30 4.43
C TYR A 644 24.89 23.68 3.29
N GLU A 645 25.85 22.82 2.97
CA GLU A 645 26.85 23.09 1.91
C GLU A 645 26.19 23.29 0.54
N LEU A 646 25.19 22.47 0.21
CA LEU A 646 24.42 22.61 -1.03
C LEU A 646 23.68 23.96 -1.07
N LEU A 647 23.07 24.40 0.04
CA LEU A 647 22.39 25.70 0.08
C LEU A 647 23.38 26.85 -0.14
N ALA A 648 24.55 26.78 0.50
CA ALA A 648 25.59 27.78 0.38
C ALA A 648 26.15 27.86 -1.06
N ASP A 649 26.40 26.71 -1.69
CA ASP A 649 26.83 26.62 -3.09
C ASP A 649 25.78 27.22 -4.05
N LEU A 650 24.51 26.84 -3.90
CA LEU A 650 23.44 27.33 -4.78
C LEU A 650 23.25 28.85 -4.62
N ARG A 651 23.35 29.37 -3.39
CA ARG A 651 23.29 30.82 -3.14
C ARG A 651 24.43 31.54 -3.85
N HIS A 652 25.65 31.03 -3.70
CA HIS A 652 26.84 31.60 -4.35
C HIS A 652 26.72 31.62 -5.87
N ARG A 653 26.22 30.53 -6.48
CA ARG A 653 26.01 30.44 -7.94
C ARG A 653 24.95 31.42 -8.45
N ILE A 654 23.86 31.61 -7.70
CA ILE A 654 22.82 32.60 -8.04
C ILE A 654 23.41 34.01 -8.01
N ASP A 655 24.15 34.34 -6.96
CA ASP A 655 24.76 35.67 -6.77
C ASP A 655 25.87 35.96 -7.80
N ALA A 656 26.45 34.92 -8.43
CA ALA A 656 27.44 35.08 -9.50
C ALA A 656 26.82 35.35 -10.89
N ILE A 657 25.54 35.03 -11.09
CA ILE A 657 24.81 35.22 -12.35
C ILE A 657 24.05 36.55 -12.37
N GLY A 658 23.52 36.98 -11.23
CA GLY A 658 22.81 38.26 -11.05
C GLY A 658 23.76 39.43 -10.86
#